data_AF-A0AA36MEH1-F1
#
_entry.id   AF-A0AA36MEH1-F1
#
_cell.length_a   1.000
_cell.length_b   1.000
_cell.length_c   1.000
_cell.angle_alpha   90.00
_cell.angle_beta   90.00
_cell.angle_gamma   90.00
#
_symmetry.space_group_name_H-M   'P 1'
#
loop_
_entity.id
_entity.type
_entity.pdbx_description
1 polymer ?
#
loop_
_entity_poly.entity_id
_entity_poly.type
_entity_poly.pdbx_seq_one_letter_code
_entity_poly.pdbx_strand_id
1 'polypeptide(L)'
;MRWSALLACLAVIPYETDAVPLSKDADLIADLPGLTFTPTFKQYSGYLSGSPGNHLHYWLVEAQSQPQWAPLVLWLNGGPGCSSLSGFFTEHGPFHPSSDGMSLVENVNSWNKAANVLYLESPHDVGFSYRDSKTYQSDNYFNDDKTAMDNAHALQDFFQKFPEYQNRDFYITGESYGGVYVPTLTSLVIQMIKSGTLPNVELVGMAVGNGMLSLQQQTNSAVDLLYYRGMIGKQQFDSLKSCCLDDDIQPLTYCNFYQFVQSDEYGNIMPKNSSNSPKFTECGEMVTSLAMDDVWATANDVYNSYQDCYNFTSLSSGGLQGEAGRRTWKTVMGSNRMRQIVQQNDDLAAIFSTGSNPFIDQGSLFNANSTDAMGGFACYMDSATQTYLSLQQTRKALHIPDFVQPWVDCNMDINSKYYHQQNHDMTPVFQNIIGSGYKLKMLIYNGDVDMACNFLGDEWFIENLASLYNFTILSDRYAWNYTWGSFLPQLGGYVKSWNYNQISLDLLTVKGGGHFVPTDRPGPALQMFYNFLYTGNYNISIPYSLNPQPLLQQFLAPPQPSFTRKQADRVWTLPGVTYELNFKQYSGYLNGVTGNYLHYWLLESQTNPQTDPLVLWLNGGPGCSSLMGLLSELGPFHPNPDGITLFENVYSWNKAANMLFLESPRNVGFSIQNLTLNPDDVYNDEKTAYDSMLALKDFLNVYPEYNGRPFFITG
;
A
#
# COMPACT_ATOMS: atom_id res chain seq x y z
N MET A 1 -18.47 84.75 32.68
CA MET A 1 -17.53 84.66 31.54
C MET A 1 -16.48 83.65 31.94
N ARG A 2 -16.64 82.37 31.55
CA ARG A 2 -15.93 81.66 30.44
C ARG A 2 -14.41 81.65 30.69
N TRP A 3 -13.72 80.52 30.84
CA TRP A 3 -13.66 79.36 29.93
C TRP A 3 -13.38 78.05 30.67
N SER A 4 -13.96 76.97 30.14
CA SER A 4 -13.77 75.57 30.54
C SER A 4 -12.67 74.92 29.71
N ALA A 5 -11.79 74.13 30.33
CA ALA A 5 -10.83 73.26 29.65
C ALA A 5 -11.49 71.90 29.34
N LEU A 6 -11.41 71.47 28.08
CA LEU A 6 -11.87 70.16 27.61
C LEU A 6 -10.82 69.09 27.94
N LEU A 7 -11.22 68.08 28.72
CA LEU A 7 -10.63 66.73 28.68
C LEU A 7 -11.17 66.03 27.43
N ALA A 8 -10.28 65.55 26.56
CA ALA A 8 -10.64 64.61 25.50
C ALA A 8 -10.46 63.19 26.03
N CYS A 9 -11.57 62.48 26.26
CA CYS A 9 -11.58 61.03 26.43
C CYS A 9 -11.26 60.37 25.08
N LEU A 10 -10.15 59.64 25.00
CA LEU A 10 -9.89 58.67 23.94
C LEU A 10 -10.78 57.45 24.22
N ALA A 11 -11.87 57.33 23.47
CA ALA A 11 -12.64 56.10 23.40
C ALA A 11 -11.81 55.04 22.66
N VAL A 12 -11.51 53.94 23.35
CA VAL A 12 -11.02 52.71 22.73
C VAL A 12 -12.18 52.14 21.92
N ILE A 13 -12.05 52.16 20.59
CA ILE A 13 -12.96 51.45 19.70
C ILE A 13 -12.53 49.97 19.73
N PRO A 14 -13.40 49.02 20.10
CA PRO A 14 -13.08 47.61 19.93
C PRO A 14 -12.98 47.33 18.43
N TYR A 15 -11.88 46.75 18.00
CA TYR A 15 -11.79 46.15 16.68
C TYR A 15 -12.60 44.85 16.75
N GLU A 16 -13.88 44.91 16.36
CA GLU A 16 -14.67 43.72 16.05
C GLU A 16 -14.05 43.10 14.79
N THR A 17 -13.30 42.01 14.96
CA THR A 17 -13.04 41.09 13.86
C THR A 17 -14.29 40.26 13.67
N ASP A 18 -15.16 40.69 12.76
CA ASP A 18 -16.25 39.89 12.19
C ASP A 18 -15.69 38.73 11.34
N ALA A 19 -14.97 37.80 11.98
CA ALA A 19 -14.78 36.47 11.44
C ALA A 19 -15.95 35.63 11.96
N VAL A 20 -17.05 35.61 11.22
CA VAL A 20 -18.10 34.59 11.41
C VAL A 20 -17.37 33.24 11.40
N PRO A 21 -17.44 32.42 12.47
CA PRO A 21 -16.86 31.09 12.41
C PRO A 21 -17.47 30.37 11.21
N LEU A 22 -16.63 29.96 10.26
CA LEU A 22 -17.10 29.19 9.11
C LEU A 22 -17.75 27.93 9.68
N SER A 23 -19.08 27.87 9.54
CA SER A 23 -19.88 26.70 9.94
C SER A 23 -19.28 25.46 9.29
N LYS A 24 -19.26 24.33 10.01
CA LYS A 24 -18.85 23.04 9.44
C LYS A 24 -19.56 22.71 8.12
N ASP A 25 -20.77 23.23 7.91
CA ASP A 25 -21.55 23.02 6.69
C ASP A 25 -20.85 23.63 5.45
N ALA A 26 -20.03 24.66 5.63
CA ALA A 26 -19.21 25.26 4.56
C ALA A 26 -18.02 24.36 4.16
N ASP A 27 -17.61 23.45 5.05
CA ASP A 27 -16.50 22.52 4.82
C ASP A 27 -17.01 21.16 4.30
N LEU A 28 -18.33 20.93 4.20
CA LEU A 28 -18.91 19.66 3.76
C LEU A 28 -18.55 19.34 2.30
N ILE A 29 -17.90 18.20 2.07
CA ILE A 29 -17.63 17.71 0.71
C ILE A 29 -18.89 16.99 0.21
N ALA A 30 -19.69 17.68 -0.59
CA ALA A 30 -20.93 17.12 -1.15
C ALA A 30 -20.67 16.10 -2.28
N ASP A 31 -19.78 16.45 -3.21
CA ASP A 31 -19.42 15.62 -4.36
C ASP A 31 -17.89 15.59 -4.52
N LEU A 32 -17.29 14.44 -4.26
CA LEU A 32 -15.86 14.23 -4.46
C LEU A 32 -15.61 13.58 -5.85
N PRO A 33 -14.89 14.24 -6.77
CA PRO A 33 -14.65 13.71 -8.11
C PRO A 33 -13.94 12.36 -8.10
N GLY A 34 -14.27 11.49 -9.05
CA GLY A 34 -13.55 10.23 -9.25
C GLY A 34 -13.95 9.08 -8.30
N LEU A 35 -14.81 9.30 -7.31
CA LEU A 35 -15.34 8.21 -6.47
C LEU A 35 -16.01 7.14 -7.33
N THR A 36 -15.51 5.91 -7.22
CA THR A 36 -16.03 4.75 -7.97
C THR A 36 -17.21 4.08 -7.28
N PHE A 37 -17.55 4.47 -6.06
CA PHE A 37 -18.64 3.95 -5.23
C PHE A 37 -19.38 5.10 -4.53
N THR A 38 -20.50 4.81 -3.87
CA THR A 38 -21.22 5.83 -3.07
C THR A 38 -20.81 5.72 -1.59
N PRO A 39 -20.13 6.72 -1.00
CA PRO A 39 -19.83 6.74 0.43
C PRO A 39 -21.11 6.80 1.27
N THR A 40 -21.13 6.08 2.39
CA THR A 40 -22.26 6.06 3.34
C THR A 40 -22.06 6.98 4.55
N PHE A 41 -21.02 7.81 4.53
CA PHE A 41 -20.58 8.67 5.61
C PHE A 41 -20.34 10.08 5.07
N LYS A 42 -20.40 11.08 5.97
CA LYS A 42 -20.04 12.45 5.60
C LYS A 42 -18.55 12.66 5.72
N GLN A 43 -18.07 13.64 4.97
CA GLN A 43 -16.69 14.08 5.02
C GLN A 43 -16.61 15.59 4.84
N TYR A 44 -15.66 16.20 5.54
CA TYR A 44 -15.50 17.65 5.59
C TYR A 44 -14.02 17.97 5.34
N SER A 45 -13.76 19.01 4.57
CA SER A 45 -12.42 19.52 4.35
C SER A 45 -12.43 21.04 4.31
N GLY A 46 -11.46 21.63 4.99
CA GLY A 46 -11.32 23.06 5.15
C GLY A 46 -10.09 23.38 5.99
N TYR A 47 -10.15 24.47 6.75
CA TYR A 47 -9.02 24.96 7.54
C TYR A 47 -9.38 25.12 9.02
N LEU A 48 -8.42 24.82 9.87
CA LEU A 48 -8.41 25.08 11.30
C LEU A 48 -7.33 26.12 11.64
N SER A 49 -7.61 26.96 12.61
CA SER A 49 -6.72 28.04 13.02
C SER A 49 -5.63 27.52 13.96
N GLY A 50 -4.37 27.62 13.55
CA GLY A 50 -3.21 27.38 14.41
C GLY A 50 -2.85 28.62 15.23
N SER A 51 -1.56 28.84 15.47
CA SER A 51 -1.07 30.14 15.97
C SER A 51 -1.36 31.26 14.96
N PRO A 52 -1.28 32.55 15.38
CA PRO A 52 -1.67 33.68 14.53
C PRO A 52 -1.05 33.62 13.13
N GLY A 53 -1.92 33.58 12.11
CA GLY A 53 -1.55 33.53 10.70
C GLY A 53 -1.41 32.13 10.10
N ASN A 54 -1.38 31.08 10.92
CA ASN A 54 -1.26 29.70 10.45
C ASN A 54 -2.65 29.09 10.24
N HIS A 55 -2.86 28.52 9.06
CA HIS A 55 -4.09 27.85 8.67
C HIS A 55 -3.75 26.40 8.32
N LEU A 56 -4.19 25.47 9.17
CA LEU A 56 -3.94 24.05 8.97
C LEU A 56 -5.10 23.41 8.22
N HIS A 57 -4.82 22.84 7.06
CA HIS A 57 -5.79 22.07 6.30
C HIS A 57 -6.15 20.80 7.06
N TYR A 58 -7.43 20.47 7.06
CA TYR A 58 -7.93 19.21 7.61
C TYR A 58 -8.85 18.50 6.62
N TRP A 59 -8.93 17.18 6.81
CA TRP A 59 -9.96 16.34 6.22
C TRP A 59 -10.52 15.41 7.30
N LEU A 60 -11.78 15.63 7.66
CA LEU A 60 -12.54 14.76 8.57
C LEU A 60 -13.38 13.78 7.76
N VAL A 61 -13.29 12.48 8.07
CA VAL A 61 -14.21 11.45 7.58
C VAL A 61 -14.97 10.86 8.75
N GLU A 62 -16.29 10.94 8.71
CA GLU A 62 -17.15 10.38 9.75
C GLU A 62 -17.10 8.84 9.73
N ALA A 63 -17.41 8.23 10.87
CA ALA A 63 -17.47 6.78 10.97
C ALA A 63 -18.53 6.22 10.03
N GLN A 64 -18.22 5.11 9.35
CA GLN A 64 -19.13 4.45 8.40
C GLN A 64 -20.42 3.93 9.06
N SER A 65 -20.37 3.69 10.37
CA SER A 65 -21.50 3.26 11.18
C SER A 65 -21.55 4.07 12.48
N GLN A 66 -22.74 4.59 12.81
CA GLN A 66 -22.99 5.30 14.07
C GLN A 66 -21.97 6.42 14.39
N PRO A 67 -21.71 7.37 13.48
CA PRO A 67 -20.72 8.44 13.69
C PRO A 67 -21.01 9.29 14.93
N GLN A 68 -22.28 9.42 15.32
CA GLN A 68 -22.70 10.10 16.53
C GLN A 68 -22.34 9.37 17.84
N TRP A 69 -21.83 8.14 17.79
CA TRP A 69 -21.34 7.40 18.96
C TRP A 69 -19.88 6.96 18.84
N ALA A 70 -19.34 6.85 17.63
CA ALA A 70 -17.95 6.47 17.41
C ALA A 70 -16.95 7.51 17.99
N PRO A 71 -15.77 7.10 18.47
CA PRO A 71 -14.69 7.98 18.91
C PRO A 71 -14.25 8.97 17.83
N LEU A 72 -13.57 10.04 18.25
CA LEU A 72 -12.81 10.92 17.38
C LEU A 72 -11.32 10.53 17.46
N VAL A 73 -10.68 10.41 16.30
CA VAL A 73 -9.26 10.04 16.21
C VAL A 73 -8.55 11.07 15.33
N LEU A 74 -7.58 11.79 15.88
CA LEU A 74 -6.66 12.63 15.12
C LEU A 74 -5.55 11.74 14.54
N TRP A 75 -5.25 11.92 13.25
CA TRP A 75 -4.12 11.29 12.56
C TRP A 75 -3.10 12.34 12.10
N LEU A 76 -1.83 12.08 12.41
CA LEU A 76 -0.67 12.88 12.02
C LEU A 76 0.39 12.00 11.34
N ASN A 77 0.64 12.21 10.04
CA ASN A 77 1.86 11.68 9.43
C ASN A 77 3.09 12.47 9.93
N GLY A 78 4.28 11.93 9.67
CA GLY A 78 5.56 12.44 10.18
C GLY A 78 6.34 13.33 9.20
N GLY A 79 7.56 12.89 8.86
CA GLY A 79 8.53 13.62 8.04
C GLY A 79 9.80 13.98 8.83
N PRO A 80 9.86 15.11 9.56
CA PRO A 80 8.85 16.16 9.71
C PRO A 80 8.55 16.88 8.39
N GLY A 81 7.34 17.41 8.24
CA GLY A 81 6.93 18.17 7.04
C GLY A 81 6.18 17.36 5.97
N CYS A 82 5.72 16.15 6.29
CA CYS A 82 4.90 15.33 5.39
C CYS A 82 3.41 15.46 5.70
N SER A 83 2.59 15.41 4.66
CA SER A 83 1.15 15.60 4.71
C SER A 83 0.43 14.42 5.35
N SER A 84 -0.56 14.71 6.19
CA SER A 84 -1.48 13.70 6.72
C SER A 84 -2.44 13.13 5.66
N LEU A 85 -2.53 13.74 4.48
CA LEU A 85 -3.24 13.17 3.34
C LEU A 85 -2.46 12.02 2.68
N SER A 86 -1.18 11.84 3.01
CA SER A 86 -0.45 10.60 2.71
C SER A 86 -1.16 9.42 3.37
N GLY A 87 -1.30 9.42 4.69
CA GLY A 87 -2.02 8.36 5.40
C GLY A 87 -3.51 8.27 5.10
N PHE A 88 -4.11 9.36 4.65
CA PHE A 88 -5.45 9.30 4.07
C PHE A 88 -5.49 8.43 2.80
N PHE A 89 -4.69 8.75 1.79
CA PHE A 89 -4.80 8.11 0.47
C PHE A 89 -4.00 6.82 0.31
N THR A 90 -2.97 6.58 1.12
CA THR A 90 -2.05 5.46 0.92
C THR A 90 -2.01 4.47 2.08
N GLU A 91 -2.72 4.74 3.19
CA GLU A 91 -2.69 3.87 4.37
C GLU A 91 -4.09 3.41 4.76
N HIS A 92 -4.89 4.31 5.34
CA HIS A 92 -6.10 3.90 6.08
C HIS A 92 -7.30 4.83 5.96
N GLY A 93 -7.23 5.84 5.09
CA GLY A 93 -8.42 6.59 4.70
C GLY A 93 -9.41 5.74 3.90
N PRO A 94 -10.63 6.23 3.66
CA PRO A 94 -11.74 5.44 3.11
C PRO A 94 -11.58 5.02 1.66
N PHE A 95 -10.62 5.57 0.93
CA PHE A 95 -10.40 5.28 -0.48
C PHE A 95 -8.97 5.56 -0.92
N HIS A 96 -8.55 4.87 -1.98
CA HIS A 96 -7.23 4.97 -2.60
C HIS A 96 -7.34 5.55 -4.01
N PRO A 97 -6.36 6.35 -4.46
CA PRO A 97 -6.30 6.78 -5.83
C PRO A 97 -5.90 5.62 -6.74
N SER A 98 -6.57 5.49 -7.87
CA SER A 98 -6.17 4.58 -8.94
C SER A 98 -4.94 5.09 -9.67
N SER A 99 -4.28 4.22 -10.44
CA SER A 99 -3.07 4.55 -11.21
C SER A 99 -3.29 5.64 -12.27
N ASP A 100 -4.54 5.91 -12.65
CA ASP A 100 -4.92 7.00 -13.55
C ASP A 100 -4.80 8.40 -12.90
N GLY A 101 -4.63 8.47 -11.58
CA GLY A 101 -4.58 9.73 -10.81
C GLY A 101 -5.89 10.51 -10.85
N MET A 102 -7.01 9.88 -11.23
CA MET A 102 -8.32 10.53 -11.41
C MET A 102 -9.43 9.81 -10.65
N SER A 103 -9.37 8.48 -10.57
CA SER A 103 -10.40 7.64 -9.94
C SER A 103 -10.01 7.27 -8.51
N LEU A 104 -11.02 7.07 -7.65
CA LEU A 104 -10.87 6.67 -6.24
C LEU A 104 -11.61 5.37 -5.99
N VAL A 105 -10.90 4.34 -5.52
CA VAL A 105 -11.44 3.02 -5.17
C VAL A 105 -11.59 2.87 -3.67
N GLU A 106 -12.59 2.12 -3.21
CA GLU A 106 -12.84 1.93 -1.77
C GLU A 106 -11.67 1.25 -1.07
N ASN A 107 -11.28 1.76 0.10
CA ASN A 107 -10.46 1.04 1.06
C ASN A 107 -11.35 0.25 2.02
N VAL A 108 -11.48 -1.06 1.78
CA VAL A 108 -12.27 -1.94 2.65
C VAL A 108 -11.66 -2.10 4.04
N ASN A 109 -10.42 -1.67 4.28
CA ASN A 109 -9.76 -1.72 5.58
C ASN A 109 -9.62 -0.35 6.27
N SER A 110 -10.38 0.66 5.81
CA SER A 110 -10.27 2.00 6.37
C SER A 110 -10.57 2.08 7.87
N TRP A 111 -9.80 2.91 8.57
CA TRP A 111 -9.99 3.19 9.99
C TRP A 111 -11.31 3.93 10.28
N ASN A 112 -11.89 4.63 9.30
CA ASN A 112 -13.20 5.25 9.48
C ASN A 112 -14.35 4.22 9.60
N LYS A 113 -14.08 2.91 9.47
CA LYS A 113 -15.04 1.89 9.90
C LYS A 113 -15.26 1.90 11.41
N ALA A 114 -14.25 2.29 12.19
CA ALA A 114 -14.25 2.19 13.64
C ALA A 114 -14.27 3.55 14.37
N ALA A 115 -14.00 4.66 13.68
CA ALA A 115 -13.92 5.98 14.29
C ALA A 115 -14.28 7.11 13.30
N ASN A 116 -14.55 8.30 13.81
CA ASN A 116 -14.47 9.53 13.03
C ASN A 116 -12.98 9.93 12.99
N VAL A 117 -12.39 10.03 11.80
CA VAL A 117 -10.94 10.22 11.66
C VAL A 117 -10.66 11.61 11.09
N LEU A 118 -9.91 12.42 11.84
CA LEU A 118 -9.46 13.76 11.50
C LEU A 118 -8.02 13.70 11.03
N TYR A 119 -7.79 13.90 9.74
CA TYR A 119 -6.45 14.03 9.15
C TYR A 119 -6.08 15.51 9.16
N LEU A 120 -4.97 15.87 9.81
CA LEU A 120 -4.52 17.25 9.94
C LEU A 120 -3.16 17.44 9.26
N GLU A 121 -3.09 18.27 8.22
CA GLU A 121 -1.82 18.60 7.57
C GLU A 121 -1.05 19.62 8.42
N SER A 122 0.07 19.21 9.00
CA SER A 122 0.84 20.00 9.96
C SER A 122 2.34 19.76 9.77
N PRO A 123 3.22 20.75 10.01
CA PRO A 123 2.94 22.15 10.39
C PRO A 123 2.39 23.01 9.22
N HIS A 124 2.31 24.33 9.40
CA HIS A 124 2.01 25.23 8.28
C HIS A 124 2.97 25.02 7.10
N ASP A 125 2.50 25.27 5.89
CA ASP A 125 3.23 25.03 4.62
C ASP A 125 3.47 23.55 4.24
N VAL A 126 2.84 22.62 4.96
CA VAL A 126 2.72 21.19 4.57
C VAL A 126 1.43 20.96 3.81
N GLY A 127 1.49 20.26 2.68
CA GLY A 127 0.32 19.94 1.87
C GLY A 127 -0.42 21.19 1.41
N PHE A 128 -1.68 21.35 1.84
CA PHE A 128 -2.50 22.55 1.63
C PHE A 128 -2.54 23.52 2.82
N SER A 129 -1.90 23.20 3.94
CA SER A 129 -1.72 24.14 5.05
C SER A 129 -0.84 25.30 4.63
N TYR A 130 -1.14 26.50 5.13
CA TYR A 130 -0.41 27.70 4.72
C TYR A 130 -0.37 28.76 5.83
N ARG A 131 0.53 29.73 5.66
CA ARG A 131 0.59 30.93 6.50
C ARG A 131 0.19 32.19 5.72
N ASP A 132 -0.58 33.09 6.34
CA ASP A 132 -0.92 34.38 5.72
C ASP A 132 0.31 35.31 5.66
N SER A 133 0.99 35.25 4.52
CA SER A 133 2.19 36.04 4.20
C SER A 133 1.92 37.54 4.02
N LYS A 134 0.66 37.99 3.92
CA LYS A 134 0.33 39.43 3.82
C LYS A 134 0.28 40.09 5.19
N THR A 135 -0.13 39.34 6.21
CA THR A 135 -0.37 39.86 7.56
C THR A 135 0.78 39.54 8.52
N TYR A 136 1.45 38.41 8.33
CA TYR A 136 2.51 37.94 9.22
C TYR A 136 3.86 37.89 8.49
N GLN A 137 4.94 38.25 9.19
CA GLN A 137 6.29 38.09 8.65
C GLN A 137 6.56 36.61 8.36
N SER A 138 7.21 36.37 7.22
CA SER A 138 7.73 35.04 6.90
C SER A 138 8.80 34.64 7.91
N ASP A 139 8.55 33.59 8.68
CA ASP A 139 9.59 32.86 9.41
C ASP A 139 9.65 31.41 8.92
N ASN A 140 10.80 31.02 8.38
CA ASN A 140 11.04 29.65 7.94
C ASN A 140 11.64 28.84 9.09
N TYR A 141 11.07 28.96 10.29
CA TYR A 141 11.59 28.33 11.50
C TYR A 141 10.51 27.48 12.16
N PHE A 142 10.69 26.17 12.06
CA PHE A 142 9.79 25.15 12.58
C PHE A 142 10.49 24.39 13.71
N ASN A 143 9.75 23.95 14.71
CA ASN A 143 10.25 23.08 15.77
C ASN A 143 9.10 22.34 16.46
N ASP A 144 9.44 21.44 17.38
CA ASP A 144 8.48 20.58 18.07
C ASP A 144 7.46 21.38 18.87
N ASP A 145 7.90 22.39 19.62
CA ASP A 145 7.04 23.19 20.49
C ASP A 145 6.03 24.03 19.68
N LYS A 146 6.48 24.68 18.60
CA LYS A 146 5.60 25.45 17.70
C LYS A 146 4.58 24.55 17.03
N THR A 147 5.00 23.39 16.55
CA THR A 147 4.11 22.42 15.88
C THR A 147 3.07 21.88 16.84
N ALA A 148 3.45 21.51 18.06
CA ALA A 148 2.52 21.08 19.10
C ALA A 148 1.52 22.20 19.47
N MET A 149 1.98 23.45 19.55
CA MET A 149 1.13 24.62 19.84
C MET A 149 0.12 24.88 18.72
N ASP A 150 0.55 24.86 17.46
CA ASP A 150 -0.32 25.02 16.29
C ASP A 150 -1.39 23.94 16.25
N ASN A 151 -1.00 22.68 16.48
CA ASN A 151 -1.95 21.57 16.50
C ASN A 151 -2.93 21.67 17.67
N ALA A 152 -2.49 22.14 18.84
CA ALA A 152 -3.37 22.33 19.98
C ALA A 152 -4.39 23.46 19.75
N HIS A 153 -3.98 24.57 19.12
CA HIS A 153 -4.91 25.63 18.69
C HIS A 153 -5.88 25.13 17.61
N ALA A 154 -5.40 24.36 16.64
CA ALA A 154 -6.26 23.78 15.61
C ALA A 154 -7.30 22.82 16.21
N LEU A 155 -6.94 22.04 17.23
CA LEU A 155 -7.90 21.21 18.00
C LEU A 155 -8.92 22.07 18.76
N GLN A 156 -8.49 23.19 19.36
CA GLN A 156 -9.41 24.12 20.01
C GLN A 156 -10.44 24.69 19.02
N ASP A 157 -9.99 25.11 17.83
CA ASP A 157 -10.85 25.59 16.75
C ASP A 157 -11.77 24.47 16.23
N PHE A 158 -11.24 23.25 16.10
CA PHE A 158 -12.01 22.08 15.67
C PHE A 158 -13.18 21.79 16.61
N PHE A 159 -12.97 21.75 17.92
CA PHE A 159 -14.04 21.48 18.89
C PHE A 159 -15.07 22.62 18.97
N GLN A 160 -14.71 23.84 18.55
CA GLN A 160 -15.68 24.94 18.39
C GLN A 160 -16.50 24.79 17.10
N LYS A 161 -15.84 24.43 16.00
CA LYS A 161 -16.47 24.20 14.69
C LYS A 161 -17.37 22.96 14.65
N PHE A 162 -16.98 21.91 15.36
CA PHE A 162 -17.70 20.63 15.47
C PHE A 162 -18.07 20.31 16.93
N PRO A 163 -19.01 21.05 17.54
CA PRO A 163 -19.36 20.89 18.94
C PRO A 163 -19.93 19.50 19.28
N GLU A 164 -20.42 18.74 18.30
CA GLU A 164 -20.88 17.36 18.51
C GLU A 164 -19.79 16.35 18.93
N TYR A 165 -18.51 16.70 18.74
CA TYR A 165 -17.38 15.89 19.21
C TYR A 165 -16.88 16.29 20.60
N GLN A 166 -17.43 17.35 21.20
CA GLN A 166 -17.12 17.68 22.59
C GLN A 166 -17.59 16.54 23.51
N ASN A 167 -16.75 16.20 24.50
CA ASN A 167 -16.91 15.06 25.42
C ASN A 167 -17.00 13.69 24.73
N ARG A 168 -16.61 13.59 23.45
CA ARG A 168 -16.39 12.32 22.79
C ARG A 168 -15.03 11.75 23.20
N ASP A 169 -14.95 10.43 23.33
CA ASP A 169 -13.67 9.73 23.41
C ASP A 169 -12.75 10.20 22.27
N PHE A 170 -11.67 10.87 22.65
CA PHE A 170 -10.71 11.46 21.72
C PHE A 170 -9.37 10.76 21.81
N TYR A 171 -8.77 10.47 20.66
CA TYR A 171 -7.46 9.85 20.55
C TYR A 171 -6.54 10.66 19.65
N ILE A 172 -5.26 10.76 20.03
CA ILE A 172 -4.22 11.40 19.23
C ILE A 172 -3.32 10.30 18.67
N THR A 173 -3.29 10.14 17.36
CA THR A 173 -2.53 9.07 16.69
C THR A 173 -1.66 9.62 15.58
N GLY A 174 -0.60 8.91 15.25
CA GLY A 174 0.28 9.26 14.16
C GLY A 174 1.41 8.27 13.99
N GLU A 175 2.31 8.57 13.06
CA GLU A 175 3.38 7.66 12.67
C GLU A 175 4.71 8.36 12.40
N SER A 176 5.82 7.61 12.40
CA SER A 176 7.15 8.12 12.02
C SER A 176 7.61 9.24 12.96
N TYR A 177 7.89 10.44 12.46
CA TYR A 177 8.10 11.64 13.28
C TYR A 177 6.86 12.02 14.13
N GLY A 178 5.70 11.43 13.86
CA GLY A 178 4.56 11.34 14.77
C GLY A 178 4.91 10.79 16.15
N GLY A 179 6.00 10.03 16.29
CA GLY A 179 6.60 9.67 17.58
C GLY A 179 7.07 10.87 18.43
N VAL A 180 7.30 12.03 17.80
CA VAL A 180 7.53 13.30 18.49
C VAL A 180 6.24 14.12 18.57
N TYR A 181 5.48 14.24 17.47
CA TYR A 181 4.26 15.06 17.44
C TYR A 181 3.17 14.56 18.40
N VAL A 182 2.90 13.26 18.43
CA VAL A 182 1.82 12.69 19.22
C VAL A 182 2.08 12.87 20.73
N PRO A 183 3.25 12.53 21.30
CA PRO A 183 3.46 12.71 22.73
C PRO A 183 3.59 14.19 23.13
N THR A 184 4.22 15.05 22.32
CA THR A 184 4.31 16.50 22.63
C THR A 184 2.93 17.14 22.64
N LEU A 185 2.10 16.88 21.62
CA LEU A 185 0.71 17.35 21.56
C LEU A 185 -0.13 16.76 22.70
N THR A 186 0.02 15.47 23.00
CA THR A 186 -0.70 14.82 24.10
C THR A 186 -0.38 15.47 25.45
N SER A 187 0.91 15.72 25.73
CA SER A 187 1.35 16.42 26.92
C SER A 187 0.73 17.82 27.03
N LEU A 188 0.71 18.58 25.92
CA LEU A 188 0.14 19.93 25.88
C LEU A 188 -1.39 19.92 26.04
N VAL A 189 -2.11 19.01 25.36
CA VAL A 189 -3.57 18.86 25.47
C VAL A 189 -3.96 18.49 26.90
N ILE A 190 -3.24 17.59 27.57
CA ILE A 190 -3.48 17.27 28.99
C ILE A 190 -3.33 18.52 29.86
N GLN A 191 -2.30 19.33 29.63
CA GLN A 191 -2.10 20.58 30.37
C GLN A 191 -3.26 21.56 30.13
N MET A 192 -3.70 21.72 28.88
CA MET A 192 -4.81 22.60 28.51
C MET A 192 -6.16 22.15 29.05
N ILE A 193 -6.42 20.84 29.10
CA ILE A 193 -7.62 20.27 29.74
C ILE A 193 -7.59 20.60 31.24
N LYS A 194 -6.46 20.34 31.91
CA LYS A 194 -6.32 20.57 33.36
C LYS A 194 -6.35 22.05 33.74
N SER A 195 -5.89 22.95 32.88
CA SER A 195 -5.96 24.40 33.09
C SER A 195 -7.33 25.00 32.76
N GLY A 196 -8.19 24.24 32.06
CA GLY A 196 -9.49 24.71 31.57
C GLY A 196 -9.42 25.52 30.27
N THR A 197 -8.28 25.54 29.58
CA THR A 197 -8.10 26.23 28.29
C THR A 197 -8.72 25.44 27.13
N LEU A 198 -8.77 24.11 27.24
CA LEU A 198 -9.45 23.23 26.31
C LEU A 198 -10.55 22.42 27.04
N PRO A 199 -11.67 23.06 27.40
CA PRO A 199 -12.75 22.40 28.13
C PRO A 199 -13.50 21.41 27.23
N ASN A 200 -14.21 20.47 27.84
CA ASN A 200 -15.08 19.51 27.16
C ASN A 200 -14.37 18.60 26.14
N VAL A 201 -13.10 18.27 26.37
CA VAL A 201 -12.35 17.29 25.59
C VAL A 201 -12.02 16.10 26.50
N GLU A 202 -12.48 14.91 26.11
CA GLU A 202 -12.20 13.66 26.82
C GLU A 202 -11.09 12.92 26.08
N LEU A 203 -9.83 13.28 26.36
CA LEU A 203 -8.68 12.54 25.82
C LEU A 203 -8.63 11.15 26.48
N VAL A 204 -8.77 10.09 25.69
CA VAL A 204 -8.79 8.70 26.17
C VAL A 204 -7.48 7.99 25.89
N GLY A 205 -6.82 8.29 24.78
CA GLY A 205 -5.57 7.63 24.46
C GLY A 205 -4.72 8.27 23.37
N MET A 206 -3.52 7.73 23.21
CA MET A 206 -2.61 8.04 22.13
C MET A 206 -2.05 6.76 21.51
N ALA A 207 -1.76 6.80 20.20
CA ALA A 207 -1.09 5.70 19.52
C ALA A 207 0.02 6.22 18.58
N VAL A 208 1.16 5.53 18.57
CA VAL A 208 2.29 5.86 17.68
C VAL A 208 2.68 4.62 16.89
N GLY A 209 2.61 4.72 15.56
CA GLY A 209 3.11 3.73 14.63
C GLY A 209 4.54 4.01 14.21
N ASN A 210 5.46 3.05 14.35
CA ASN A 210 6.84 3.17 13.85
C ASN A 210 7.46 4.53 14.23
N GLY A 211 7.53 4.84 15.52
CA GLY A 211 7.81 6.18 16.00
C GLY A 211 9.29 6.51 16.11
N MET A 212 9.68 7.75 15.84
CA MET A 212 10.99 8.26 16.25
C MET A 212 10.96 8.65 17.75
N LEU A 213 11.02 7.66 18.65
CA LEU A 213 10.93 7.89 20.11
C LEU A 213 12.27 8.20 20.79
N SER A 214 13.37 7.63 20.30
CA SER A 214 14.71 7.90 20.81
C SER A 214 15.77 7.63 19.75
N LEU A 215 16.52 8.67 19.37
CA LEU A 215 17.64 8.52 18.45
C LEU A 215 18.69 7.54 18.98
N GLN A 216 18.88 7.49 20.30
CA GLN A 216 19.79 6.54 20.93
C GLN A 216 19.36 5.09 20.69
N GLN A 217 18.10 4.78 20.97
CA GLN A 217 17.61 3.41 20.81
C GLN A 217 17.54 3.01 19.34
N GLN A 218 17.12 3.92 18.46
CA GLN A 218 17.10 3.68 17.01
C GLN A 218 18.52 3.44 16.45
N THR A 219 19.51 4.24 16.86
CA THR A 219 20.92 4.06 16.45
C THR A 219 21.46 2.70 16.90
N ASN A 220 21.27 2.33 18.17
CA ASN A 220 21.82 1.08 18.69
C ASN A 220 21.14 -0.15 18.06
N SER A 221 19.82 -0.13 17.95
CA SER A 221 19.03 -1.25 17.41
C SER A 221 19.22 -1.47 15.92
N ALA A 222 19.47 -0.40 15.14
CA ALA A 222 19.72 -0.50 13.70
C ALA A 222 20.91 -1.41 13.39
N VAL A 223 22.00 -1.31 14.16
CA VAL A 223 23.21 -2.14 14.01
C VAL A 223 22.87 -3.63 14.14
N ASP A 224 22.13 -4.01 15.18
CA ASP A 224 21.72 -5.40 15.39
C ASP A 224 20.81 -5.88 14.26
N LEU A 225 19.80 -5.08 13.88
CA LEU A 225 18.84 -5.47 12.86
C LEU A 225 19.50 -5.64 11.49
N LEU A 226 20.45 -4.77 11.10
CA LEU A 226 21.19 -4.95 9.86
C LEU A 226 21.94 -6.28 9.84
N TYR A 227 22.59 -6.67 10.95
CA TYR A 227 23.32 -7.94 11.01
C TYR A 227 22.38 -9.14 11.03
N TYR A 228 21.39 -9.16 11.93
CA TYR A 228 20.48 -10.29 12.09
C TYR A 228 19.48 -10.45 10.94
N ARG A 229 19.27 -9.41 10.12
CA ARG A 229 18.54 -9.48 8.84
C ARG A 229 19.44 -9.75 7.63
N GLY A 230 20.75 -9.93 7.84
CA GLY A 230 21.71 -10.29 6.78
C GLY A 230 22.06 -9.15 5.81
N MET A 231 21.85 -7.90 6.21
CA MET A 231 22.20 -6.71 5.42
C MET A 231 23.67 -6.34 5.54
N ILE A 232 24.32 -6.67 6.67
CA ILE A 232 25.78 -6.53 6.86
C ILE A 232 26.43 -7.86 7.21
N GLY A 233 27.70 -8.02 6.84
CA GLY A 233 28.45 -9.25 7.07
C GLY A 233 29.00 -9.35 8.50
N LYS A 234 29.32 -10.58 8.93
CA LYS A 234 29.91 -10.85 10.26
C LYS A 234 31.18 -10.04 10.54
N GLN A 235 32.04 -9.83 9.54
CA GLN A 235 33.27 -9.05 9.73
C GLN A 235 32.98 -7.57 10.06
N GLN A 236 31.97 -6.97 9.41
CA GLN A 236 31.54 -5.61 9.71
C GLN A 236 30.93 -5.54 11.12
N PHE A 237 30.06 -6.48 11.48
CA PHE A 237 29.46 -6.53 12.81
C PHE A 237 30.50 -6.75 13.92
N ASP A 238 31.42 -7.71 13.75
CA ASP A 238 32.49 -8.00 14.72
C ASP A 238 33.45 -6.81 14.90
N SER A 239 33.62 -5.97 13.88
CA SER A 239 34.50 -4.79 13.95
C SER A 239 34.05 -3.79 15.01
N LEU A 240 32.74 -3.70 15.29
CA LEU A 240 32.18 -2.85 16.36
C LEU A 240 32.54 -3.32 17.76
N LYS A 241 33.11 -4.53 17.93
CA LYS A 241 33.55 -5.00 19.24
C LYS A 241 34.61 -4.11 19.87
N SER A 242 35.47 -3.49 19.07
CA SER A 242 36.41 -2.49 19.57
C SER A 242 35.70 -1.26 20.17
N CYS A 243 34.48 -0.99 19.73
CA CYS A 243 33.63 0.14 20.12
C CYS A 243 32.63 -0.20 21.24
N CYS A 244 32.75 -1.36 21.89
CA CYS A 244 32.01 -1.61 23.13
C CYS A 244 32.90 -1.22 24.31
N LEU A 245 32.52 -0.17 25.06
CA LEU A 245 33.23 0.26 26.27
C LEU A 245 32.65 -0.37 27.55
N ASP A 246 31.47 -0.97 27.44
CA ASP A 246 30.85 -1.77 28.48
C ASP A 246 31.59 -3.12 28.59
N ASP A 247 31.62 -3.71 29.80
CA ASP A 247 32.41 -4.89 30.19
C ASP A 247 32.64 -5.92 29.04
N ASP A 248 33.89 -6.33 28.78
CA ASP A 248 34.36 -7.15 27.61
C ASP A 248 33.61 -8.48 27.38
N ILE A 249 32.69 -8.84 28.28
CA ILE A 249 31.90 -10.08 28.33
C ILE A 249 30.48 -9.87 27.77
N GLN A 250 30.00 -8.63 27.60
CA GLN A 250 28.64 -8.37 27.13
C GLN A 250 28.49 -8.61 25.61
N PRO A 251 27.37 -9.20 25.15
CA PRO A 251 27.02 -9.24 23.72
C PRO A 251 26.93 -7.84 23.10
N LEU A 252 27.28 -7.71 21.80
CA LEU A 252 27.27 -6.42 21.09
C LEU A 252 25.92 -5.69 21.14
N THR A 253 24.84 -6.46 21.19
CA THR A 253 23.45 -5.99 21.34
C THR A 253 23.21 -5.14 22.59
N TYR A 254 24.06 -5.24 23.61
CA TYR A 254 23.95 -4.44 24.84
C TYR A 254 24.93 -3.25 24.89
N CYS A 255 25.75 -3.07 23.87
CA CYS A 255 26.72 -1.97 23.83
C CYS A 255 26.03 -0.66 23.47
N ASN A 256 26.35 0.41 24.21
CA ASN A 256 25.83 1.73 23.89
C ASN A 256 26.66 2.41 22.79
N PHE A 257 26.34 2.19 21.51
CA PHE A 257 27.04 2.82 20.38
C PHE A 257 26.73 4.31 20.23
N TYR A 258 25.56 4.77 20.67
CA TYR A 258 25.18 6.18 20.63
C TYR A 258 26.16 7.11 21.38
N GLN A 259 26.95 6.57 22.33
CA GLN A 259 27.94 7.38 23.04
C GLN A 259 29.00 8.00 22.11
N PHE A 260 29.30 7.39 20.96
CA PHE A 260 30.30 7.86 19.99
C PHE A 260 29.78 8.88 18.97
N VAL A 261 28.47 9.07 18.92
CA VAL A 261 27.82 9.96 17.94
C VAL A 261 27.02 11.05 18.65
N GLN A 262 26.69 12.10 17.93
CA GLN A 262 25.86 13.21 18.38
C GLN A 262 24.85 13.57 17.30
N SER A 263 23.70 14.12 17.67
CA SER A 263 22.76 14.71 16.71
C SER A 263 23.11 16.17 16.43
N ASP A 264 22.87 16.60 15.19
CA ASP A 264 22.75 18.02 14.87
C ASP A 264 21.35 18.56 15.23
N GLU A 265 21.11 19.85 14.97
CA GLU A 265 19.83 20.51 15.25
C GLU A 265 18.65 20.00 14.41
N TYR A 266 18.91 19.25 13.33
CA TYR A 266 17.91 18.68 12.44
C TYR A 266 17.64 17.19 12.75
N GLY A 267 18.38 16.61 13.71
CA GLY A 267 18.25 15.20 14.08
C GLY A 267 19.17 14.25 13.32
N ASN A 268 20.10 14.76 12.50
CA ASN A 268 21.06 13.91 11.80
C ASN A 268 22.16 13.46 12.75
N ILE A 269 22.52 12.18 12.70
CA ILE A 269 23.57 11.62 13.53
C ILE A 269 24.94 11.81 12.85
N MET A 270 25.88 12.32 13.63
CA MET A 270 27.24 12.64 13.21
C MET A 270 28.27 12.11 14.22
N PRO A 271 29.49 11.73 13.80
CA PRO A 271 30.55 11.35 14.72
C PRO A 271 30.87 12.48 15.72
N LYS A 272 31.03 12.15 17.00
CA LYS A 272 31.52 13.12 17.99
C LYS A 272 33.00 13.41 17.75
N ASN A 273 33.33 14.66 17.46
CA ASN A 273 34.72 15.08 17.26
C ASN A 273 35.43 15.21 18.62
N SER A 274 36.28 14.23 18.95
CA SER A 274 37.09 14.22 20.18
C SER A 274 38.58 14.26 19.84
N SER A 275 39.18 15.46 19.88
CA SER A 275 40.60 15.67 19.56
C SER A 275 41.56 14.87 20.45
N ASN A 276 41.09 14.34 21.57
CA ASN A 276 41.88 13.63 22.57
C ASN A 276 41.67 12.10 22.55
N SER A 277 40.84 11.56 21.67
CA SER A 277 40.60 10.10 21.59
C SER A 277 40.35 9.64 20.15
N PRO A 278 41.40 9.22 19.41
CA PRO A 278 41.28 8.69 18.05
C PRO A 278 40.29 7.53 17.93
N LYS A 279 40.22 6.68 18.96
CA LYS A 279 39.27 5.56 19.05
C LYS A 279 37.81 6.03 19.06
N PHE A 280 37.54 7.18 19.68
CA PHE A 280 36.19 7.73 19.76
C PHE A 280 35.70 8.24 18.39
N THR A 281 36.60 8.86 17.63
CA THR A 281 36.34 9.28 16.25
C THR A 281 36.13 8.07 15.33
N GLU A 282 37.03 7.07 15.39
CA GLU A 282 36.91 5.83 14.60
C GLU A 282 35.58 5.11 14.87
N CYS A 283 35.22 4.93 16.13
CA CYS A 283 33.94 4.35 16.51
C CYS A 283 32.75 5.21 16.08
N GLY A 284 32.85 6.53 16.16
CA GLY A 284 31.80 7.44 15.69
C GLY A 284 31.56 7.32 14.18
N GLU A 285 32.63 7.22 13.38
CA GLU A 285 32.56 7.01 11.93
C GLU A 285 31.93 5.65 11.60
N MET A 286 32.36 4.58 12.28
CA MET A 286 31.80 3.23 12.08
C MET A 286 30.31 3.17 12.44
N VAL A 287 29.91 3.76 13.58
CA VAL A 287 28.52 3.77 14.03
C VAL A 287 27.67 4.63 13.10
N THR A 288 28.15 5.77 12.64
CA THR A 288 27.41 6.59 11.66
C THR A 288 27.19 5.82 10.35
N SER A 289 28.23 5.15 9.85
CA SER A 289 28.13 4.32 8.65
C SER A 289 27.13 3.17 8.83
N LEU A 290 27.23 2.40 9.92
CA LEU A 290 26.38 1.21 10.08
C LEU A 290 24.96 1.55 10.55
N ALA A 291 24.78 2.52 11.43
CA ALA A 291 23.47 2.82 12.01
C ALA A 291 22.64 3.84 11.21
N MET A 292 23.26 4.57 10.27
CA MET A 292 22.58 5.54 9.41
C MET A 292 22.84 5.28 7.94
N ASP A 293 24.09 5.42 7.47
CA ASP A 293 24.36 5.39 6.03
C ASP A 293 23.91 4.07 5.41
N ASP A 294 24.27 2.94 6.02
CA ASP A 294 23.92 1.61 5.52
C ASP A 294 22.40 1.38 5.60
N VAL A 295 21.71 1.86 6.64
CA VAL A 295 20.25 1.76 6.76
C VAL A 295 19.56 2.41 5.55
N TRP A 296 20.00 3.60 5.16
CA TRP A 296 19.39 4.38 4.07
C TRP A 296 19.98 4.08 2.69
N ALA A 297 21.18 3.48 2.61
CA ALA A 297 21.91 3.21 1.36
C ALA A 297 21.91 1.73 0.94
N THR A 298 21.29 0.82 1.70
CA THR A 298 21.11 -0.57 1.21
C THR A 298 20.26 -0.64 -0.06
N ALA A 299 20.34 -1.76 -0.76
CA ALA A 299 19.45 -2.06 -1.88
C ALA A 299 17.99 -2.35 -1.45
N ASN A 300 17.78 -2.63 -0.16
CA ASN A 300 16.46 -2.88 0.39
C ASN A 300 15.74 -1.56 0.65
N ASP A 301 14.41 -1.57 0.60
CA ASP A 301 13.65 -0.39 0.95
C ASP A 301 13.71 -0.16 2.47
N VAL A 302 14.10 1.04 2.89
CA VAL A 302 14.24 1.40 4.32
C VAL A 302 12.90 1.32 5.05
N TYR A 303 11.80 1.61 4.36
CA TYR A 303 10.47 1.57 4.92
C TYR A 303 9.92 0.14 4.96
N ASN A 304 10.43 -0.77 4.12
CA ASN A 304 10.08 -2.18 4.18
C ASN A 304 11.17 -3.06 3.56
N SER A 305 11.97 -3.68 4.43
CA SER A 305 13.19 -4.40 4.08
C SER A 305 13.02 -5.53 3.05
N TYR A 306 11.79 -6.04 2.88
CA TYR A 306 11.48 -7.19 2.03
C TYR A 306 10.49 -6.84 0.92
N GLN A 307 10.24 -5.55 0.68
CA GLN A 307 9.29 -5.11 -0.32
C GLN A 307 9.92 -5.10 -1.72
N ASP A 308 9.35 -5.92 -2.60
CA ASP A 308 9.68 -5.89 -4.03
C ASP A 308 8.84 -4.83 -4.75
N CYS A 309 9.16 -3.56 -4.52
CA CYS A 309 8.63 -2.49 -5.37
C CYS A 309 9.36 -2.53 -6.69
N TYR A 310 8.87 -3.36 -7.62
CA TYR A 310 9.44 -3.48 -8.94
C TYR A 310 9.63 -2.08 -9.53
N ASN A 311 10.89 -1.75 -9.79
CA ASN A 311 11.29 -0.58 -10.53
C ASN A 311 10.79 -0.79 -11.97
N PHE A 312 9.52 -0.44 -12.24
CA PHE A 312 8.98 -0.50 -13.59
C PHE A 312 9.68 0.56 -14.43
N THR A 313 10.76 0.16 -15.10
CA THR A 313 11.25 0.87 -16.27
C THR A 313 10.22 0.71 -17.38
N SER A 314 9.39 1.74 -17.52
CA SER A 314 8.61 2.09 -18.72
C SER A 314 8.11 0.90 -19.57
N LEU A 315 6.89 0.44 -19.32
CA LEU A 315 6.09 -0.13 -20.40
C LEU A 315 5.42 1.03 -21.16
N SER A 316 6.11 1.43 -22.22
CA SER A 316 5.63 2.01 -23.48
C SER A 316 4.46 3.02 -23.44
N SER A 317 4.85 4.26 -23.79
CA SER A 317 4.07 5.26 -24.55
C SER A 317 2.77 5.78 -23.93
N GLY A 318 2.90 6.87 -23.16
CA GLY A 318 1.80 7.83 -22.99
C GLY A 318 1.75 8.56 -21.65
N GLY A 319 2.66 9.52 -21.45
CA GLY A 319 2.44 10.65 -20.52
C GLY A 319 2.82 10.41 -19.04
N LEU A 320 3.25 11.50 -18.40
CA LEU A 320 3.65 11.65 -16.99
C LEU A 320 5.17 11.49 -16.72
N GLN A 321 5.94 12.35 -17.37
CA GLN A 321 7.16 12.91 -16.78
C GLN A 321 6.76 13.92 -15.70
N GLY A 322 6.76 13.47 -14.45
CA GLY A 322 6.58 14.27 -13.25
C GLY A 322 7.45 13.67 -12.15
N GLU A 323 8.77 13.85 -12.27
CA GLU A 323 9.73 13.58 -11.21
C GLU A 323 9.59 14.65 -10.12
N ALA A 324 8.94 14.33 -8.99
CA ALA A 324 9.21 14.92 -7.67
C ALA A 324 8.25 14.34 -6.61
N GLY A 325 8.67 13.30 -5.91
CA GLY A 325 7.95 12.70 -4.78
C GLY A 325 8.53 11.33 -4.46
N ARG A 326 9.33 11.24 -3.39
CA ARG A 326 10.13 10.09 -2.88
C ARG A 326 11.07 9.36 -3.87
N ARG A 327 10.92 9.55 -5.18
CA ARG A 327 11.69 8.91 -6.27
C ARG A 327 13.14 9.40 -6.41
N THR A 328 13.52 10.52 -5.80
CA THR A 328 14.85 11.14 -6.04
C THR A 328 16.03 10.41 -5.39
N TRP A 329 15.80 9.37 -4.60
CA TRP A 329 16.88 8.54 -4.04
C TRP A 329 17.21 7.30 -4.91
N LYS A 330 16.24 6.78 -5.69
CA LYS A 330 16.37 5.47 -6.38
C LYS A 330 16.92 5.51 -7.82
N THR A 331 17.02 6.67 -8.48
CA THR A 331 17.35 6.71 -9.92
C THR A 331 18.83 6.42 -10.25
N VAL A 332 19.73 6.29 -9.27
CA VAL A 332 21.17 6.11 -9.57
C VAL A 332 21.64 4.66 -9.63
N MET A 333 21.01 3.67 -8.98
CA MET A 333 21.56 2.30 -8.98
C MET A 333 20.51 1.18 -8.93
N GLY A 334 20.46 0.35 -9.99
CA GLY A 334 20.02 -1.05 -9.88
C GLY A 334 18.83 -1.44 -10.76
N SER A 335 19.07 -1.73 -12.04
CA SER A 335 18.15 -2.47 -12.90
C SER A 335 18.76 -3.82 -13.30
N ASN A 336 17.89 -4.85 -13.38
CA ASN A 336 18.02 -6.13 -14.10
C ASN A 336 18.30 -7.38 -13.24
N ARG A 337 17.22 -8.03 -12.76
CA ARG A 337 17.06 -9.51 -12.83
C ARG A 337 15.80 -9.97 -12.08
N MET A 338 14.71 -10.24 -12.80
CA MET A 338 13.74 -11.27 -12.41
C MET A 338 12.78 -11.52 -13.57
N ARG A 339 13.21 -12.40 -14.48
CA ARG A 339 12.36 -12.91 -15.56
C ARG A 339 12.65 -14.39 -15.67
N GLN A 340 12.16 -15.15 -14.69
CA GLN A 340 12.01 -16.60 -14.74
C GLN A 340 11.40 -17.06 -13.41
N ILE A 341 10.47 -18.01 -13.49
CA ILE A 341 9.72 -18.70 -12.42
C ILE A 341 8.30 -18.16 -12.19
N VAL A 342 7.39 -18.47 -13.13
CA VAL A 342 6.01 -18.85 -12.81
C VAL A 342 5.66 -20.06 -13.70
N GLN A 343 5.90 -21.24 -13.16
CA GLN A 343 5.25 -22.50 -13.55
C GLN A 343 4.79 -23.13 -12.25
N GLN A 344 3.47 -23.19 -12.04
CA GLN A 344 2.73 -24.34 -11.51
C GLN A 344 1.31 -23.94 -11.04
N ASN A 345 0.33 -24.70 -11.56
CA ASN A 345 -0.95 -25.10 -10.95
C ASN A 345 -2.28 -24.49 -11.44
N ASP A 346 -3.07 -25.42 -12.01
CA ASP A 346 -4.48 -25.79 -11.76
C ASP A 346 -5.66 -24.88 -12.12
N ASP A 347 -5.49 -23.64 -12.55
CA ASP A 347 -6.65 -22.79 -12.93
C ASP A 347 -7.16 -22.97 -14.37
N LEU A 348 -6.46 -23.71 -15.22
CA LEU A 348 -6.84 -23.86 -16.64
C LEU A 348 -8.09 -24.73 -16.85
N ALA A 349 -8.45 -25.59 -15.89
CA ALA A 349 -9.57 -26.52 -16.03
C ALA A 349 -10.96 -25.86 -15.86
N ALA A 350 -11.04 -24.70 -15.19
CA ALA A 350 -12.30 -23.99 -14.97
C ALA A 350 -12.73 -23.15 -16.19
N ILE A 351 -11.78 -22.72 -17.01
CA ILE A 351 -11.97 -21.76 -18.12
C ILE A 351 -12.82 -22.34 -19.25
N PHE A 352 -12.88 -23.67 -19.41
CA PHE A 352 -13.48 -24.30 -20.60
C PHE A 352 -14.83 -24.99 -20.37
N SER A 353 -15.42 -24.91 -19.17
CA SER A 353 -16.63 -25.68 -18.84
C SER A 353 -17.97 -24.97 -19.03
N THR A 354 -18.01 -23.64 -19.23
CA THR A 354 -19.27 -22.86 -19.25
C THR A 354 -19.51 -22.03 -20.51
N GLY A 355 -18.66 -22.13 -21.54
CA GLY A 355 -18.94 -21.52 -22.85
C GLY A 355 -19.04 -19.98 -22.87
N SER A 356 -18.47 -19.31 -21.88
CA SER A 356 -18.34 -17.86 -21.83
C SER A 356 -16.86 -17.51 -22.06
N ASN A 357 -16.51 -16.68 -23.04
CA ASN A 357 -15.16 -16.09 -23.06
C ASN A 357 -15.14 -14.98 -21.98
N PRO A 358 -14.29 -15.08 -20.93
CA PRO A 358 -14.45 -14.28 -19.72
C PRO A 358 -13.78 -12.90 -19.78
N PHE A 359 -13.02 -12.56 -20.82
CA PHE A 359 -12.13 -11.40 -20.75
C PHE A 359 -12.82 -10.08 -21.14
N ILE A 360 -13.51 -9.50 -20.17
CA ILE A 360 -13.21 -8.09 -19.84
C ILE A 360 -11.79 -8.13 -19.27
N ASP A 361 -10.90 -7.23 -19.68
CA ASP A 361 -9.70 -6.96 -18.89
C ASP A 361 -10.10 -6.27 -17.58
N GLN A 362 -10.68 -7.02 -16.65
CA GLN A 362 -10.86 -6.56 -15.27
C GLN A 362 -9.49 -6.22 -14.65
N GLY A 363 -8.40 -6.82 -15.17
CA GLY A 363 -7.02 -6.53 -14.79
C GLY A 363 -6.59 -5.10 -15.10
N SER A 364 -7.18 -4.42 -16.09
CA SER A 364 -6.91 -3.00 -16.35
C SER A 364 -7.52 -2.07 -15.30
N LEU A 365 -8.53 -2.55 -14.57
CA LEU A 365 -9.18 -1.85 -13.45
C LEU A 365 -8.68 -2.36 -12.09
N PHE A 366 -8.06 -3.54 -12.06
CA PHE A 366 -7.41 -4.10 -10.89
C PHE A 366 -6.06 -3.40 -10.68
N ASN A 367 -5.74 -3.05 -9.44
CA ASN A 367 -4.43 -2.50 -9.12
C ASN A 367 -3.36 -3.61 -9.17
N ALA A 368 -2.89 -3.95 -10.38
CA ALA A 368 -1.89 -4.98 -10.61
C ALA A 368 -0.49 -4.62 -10.06
N ASN A 369 -0.31 -3.39 -9.57
CA ASN A 369 0.90 -3.00 -8.85
C ASN A 369 0.90 -3.47 -7.40
N SER A 370 -0.17 -4.12 -6.94
CA SER A 370 -0.23 -4.69 -5.61
C SER A 370 0.45 -6.05 -5.51
N THR A 371 1.30 -6.21 -4.49
CA THR A 371 1.94 -7.47 -4.13
C THR A 371 1.10 -8.28 -3.14
N ASP A 372 -0.02 -7.74 -2.67
CA ASP A 372 -0.96 -8.47 -1.83
C ASP A 372 -2.01 -9.23 -2.66
N ALA A 373 -2.44 -10.38 -2.16
CA ALA A 373 -3.39 -11.25 -2.84
C ALA A 373 -4.82 -10.67 -2.93
N MET A 374 -5.06 -9.48 -2.37
CA MET A 374 -6.33 -8.78 -2.36
C MET A 374 -6.33 -7.53 -3.27
N GLY A 375 -5.23 -7.25 -3.98
CA GLY A 375 -5.09 -6.06 -4.82
C GLY A 375 -5.05 -4.75 -4.03
N GLY A 376 -4.77 -4.80 -2.73
CA GLY A 376 -4.96 -3.72 -1.77
C GLY A 376 -3.99 -2.56 -1.96
N PHE A 377 -2.70 -2.81 -2.22
CA PHE A 377 -1.72 -1.72 -2.26
C PHE A 377 -0.60 -1.87 -3.28
N ALA A 378 -0.47 -0.89 -4.17
CA ALA A 378 0.79 -0.60 -4.85
C ALA A 378 1.76 0.05 -3.86
N CYS A 379 3.02 -0.38 -3.88
CA CYS A 379 4.05 0.02 -2.93
C CYS A 379 3.99 1.45 -2.40
N TYR A 380 3.83 2.42 -3.32
CA TYR A 380 3.68 3.84 -3.01
C TYR A 380 2.80 4.48 -4.09
N MET A 381 1.62 4.96 -3.73
CA MET A 381 0.67 5.60 -4.66
C MET A 381 0.85 7.13 -4.72
N ASP A 382 1.97 7.65 -4.21
CA ASP A 382 2.25 9.07 -4.04
C ASP A 382 2.03 9.89 -5.31
N SER A 383 2.45 9.38 -6.47
CA SER A 383 2.25 10.07 -7.76
C SER A 383 0.78 10.14 -8.16
N ALA A 384 0.01 9.10 -7.88
CA ALA A 384 -1.43 9.09 -8.14
C ALA A 384 -2.15 10.04 -7.16
N THR A 385 -1.79 10.01 -5.88
CA THR A 385 -2.27 10.94 -4.85
C THR A 385 -2.01 12.39 -5.25
N GLN A 386 -0.76 12.72 -5.60
CA GLN A 386 -0.37 14.07 -6.00
C GLN A 386 -1.09 14.52 -7.27
N THR A 387 -1.24 13.63 -8.26
CA THR A 387 -1.98 13.92 -9.49
C THR A 387 -3.43 14.24 -9.17
N TYR A 388 -4.09 13.39 -8.37
CA TYR A 388 -5.48 13.54 -7.98
C TYR A 388 -5.73 14.84 -7.20
N LEU A 389 -4.87 15.16 -6.22
CA LEU A 389 -4.96 16.39 -5.41
C LEU A 389 -4.58 17.66 -6.18
N SER A 390 -3.90 17.52 -7.33
CA SER A 390 -3.60 18.65 -8.23
C SER A 390 -4.76 18.99 -9.17
N LEU A 391 -5.76 18.12 -9.31
CA LEU A 391 -6.93 18.38 -10.15
C LEU A 391 -7.73 19.56 -9.62
N GLN A 392 -8.09 20.50 -10.50
CA GLN A 392 -8.84 21.71 -10.11
C GLN A 392 -10.20 21.37 -9.50
N GLN A 393 -10.90 20.37 -10.04
CA GLN A 393 -12.17 19.90 -9.49
C GLN A 393 -12.01 19.28 -8.08
N THR A 394 -10.90 18.58 -7.83
CA THR A 394 -10.60 18.00 -6.52
C THR A 394 -10.30 19.10 -5.51
N ARG A 395 -9.40 20.03 -5.85
CA ARG A 395 -9.09 21.20 -5.01
C ARG A 395 -10.34 21.98 -4.64
N LYS A 396 -11.24 22.21 -5.60
CA LYS A 396 -12.51 22.88 -5.37
C LYS A 396 -13.43 22.09 -4.44
N ALA A 397 -13.53 20.77 -4.60
CA ALA A 397 -14.33 19.90 -3.74
C ALA A 397 -13.81 19.85 -2.29
N LEU A 398 -12.50 20.04 -2.11
CA LEU A 398 -11.83 20.12 -0.80
C LEU A 398 -11.75 21.55 -0.25
N HIS A 399 -12.43 22.51 -0.88
CA HIS A 399 -12.45 23.92 -0.47
C HIS A 399 -11.05 24.57 -0.39
N ILE A 400 -10.10 24.12 -1.22
CA ILE A 400 -8.75 24.68 -1.26
C ILE A 400 -8.77 26.01 -2.03
N PRO A 401 -8.36 27.14 -1.42
CA PRO A 401 -8.28 28.41 -2.12
C PRO A 401 -7.29 28.36 -3.29
N ASP A 402 -7.59 29.11 -4.36
CA ASP A 402 -6.76 29.15 -5.58
C ASP A 402 -5.32 29.64 -5.33
N PHE A 403 -5.10 30.42 -4.25
CA PHE A 403 -3.78 30.94 -3.92
C PHE A 403 -2.89 29.95 -3.14
N VAL A 404 -3.47 28.87 -2.60
CA VAL A 404 -2.72 27.84 -1.85
C VAL A 404 -1.84 27.04 -2.81
N GLN A 405 -0.63 26.71 -2.38
CA GLN A 405 0.37 26.00 -3.17
C GLN A 405 -0.15 24.67 -3.79
N PRO A 406 0.51 24.17 -4.84
CA PRO A 406 0.31 22.80 -5.29
C PRO A 406 0.61 21.82 -4.16
N TRP A 407 -0.17 20.73 -4.10
CA TRP A 407 0.07 19.70 -3.11
C TRP A 407 1.34 18.91 -3.45
N VAL A 408 2.16 18.69 -2.43
CA VAL A 408 3.28 17.75 -2.44
C VAL A 408 3.21 16.94 -1.16
N ASP A 409 3.64 15.68 -1.20
CA ASP A 409 3.57 14.78 -0.05
C ASP A 409 4.41 15.30 1.12
N CYS A 410 5.68 15.64 0.88
CA CYS A 410 6.57 16.20 1.89
C CYS A 410 7.21 17.49 1.41
N ASN A 411 7.22 18.50 2.27
CA ASN A 411 7.99 19.72 2.07
C ASN A 411 9.45 19.48 2.50
N MET A 412 10.31 19.15 1.53
CA MET A 412 11.69 18.76 1.77
C MET A 412 12.53 19.87 2.41
N ASP A 413 12.19 21.15 2.21
CA ASP A 413 12.92 22.25 2.83
C ASP A 413 12.58 22.37 4.32
N ILE A 414 11.32 22.12 4.71
CA ILE A 414 10.96 21.99 6.14
C ILE A 414 11.79 20.86 6.74
N ASN A 415 11.73 19.67 6.13
CA ASN A 415 12.38 18.47 6.62
C ASN A 415 13.91 18.63 6.81
N SER A 416 14.60 19.18 5.81
CA SER A 416 16.06 19.10 5.74
C SER A 416 16.81 20.39 6.11
N LYS A 417 16.11 21.53 6.27
CA LYS A 417 16.76 22.84 6.46
C LYS A 417 16.14 23.72 7.54
N TYR A 418 14.85 23.58 7.80
CA TYR A 418 14.11 24.59 8.58
C TYR A 418 13.45 24.05 9.84
N TYR A 419 13.35 22.72 9.98
CA TYR A 419 12.76 22.08 11.15
C TYR A 419 13.84 21.72 12.18
N HIS A 420 13.79 22.35 13.35
CA HIS A 420 14.71 22.07 14.45
C HIS A 420 14.08 21.06 15.41
N GLN A 421 14.67 19.86 15.47
CA GLN A 421 14.25 18.85 16.44
C GLN A 421 14.74 19.24 17.83
N GLN A 422 13.81 19.40 18.78
CA GLN A 422 14.13 19.71 20.18
C GLN A 422 14.16 18.45 21.03
N ASN A 423 13.37 17.44 20.66
CA ASN A 423 13.22 16.19 21.40
C ASN A 423 13.85 15.02 20.63
N HIS A 424 15.14 14.80 20.85
CA HIS A 424 15.86 13.62 20.31
C HIS A 424 15.61 12.34 21.11
N ASP A 425 15.12 12.47 22.34
CA ASP A 425 14.67 11.39 23.21
C ASP A 425 13.37 11.83 23.88
N MET A 426 12.32 11.03 23.70
CA MET A 426 10.97 11.35 24.15
C MET A 426 10.75 11.04 25.64
N THR A 427 11.74 10.49 26.35
CA THR A 427 11.63 10.18 27.78
C THR A 427 11.08 11.36 28.57
N PRO A 428 11.63 12.60 28.51
CA PRO A 428 11.12 13.73 29.29
C PRO A 428 9.66 14.07 29.00
N VAL A 429 9.20 13.89 27.76
CA VAL A 429 7.81 14.14 27.36
C VAL A 429 6.88 13.07 27.95
N PHE A 430 7.25 11.80 27.86
CA PHE A 430 6.51 10.71 28.52
C PHE A 430 6.52 10.87 30.04
N GLN A 431 7.62 11.33 30.64
CA GLN A 431 7.69 11.66 32.07
C GLN A 431 6.67 12.75 32.44
N ASN A 432 6.50 13.77 31.60
CA ASN A 432 5.49 14.82 31.80
C ASN A 432 4.05 14.25 31.70
N ILE A 433 3.78 13.40 30.70
CA ILE A 433 2.47 12.74 30.55
C ILE A 433 2.17 11.88 31.79
N ILE A 434 3.10 11.02 32.19
CA ILE A 434 2.95 10.13 33.36
C ILE A 434 2.79 10.94 34.64
N GLY A 435 3.65 11.95 34.84
CA GLY A 435 3.64 12.83 36.01
C GLY A 435 2.39 13.71 36.11
N SER A 436 1.65 13.89 35.02
CA SER A 436 0.38 14.63 35.03
C SER A 436 -0.71 13.94 35.85
N GLY A 437 -0.61 12.61 36.05
CA GLY A 437 -1.62 11.78 36.71
C GLY A 437 -2.92 11.60 35.92
N TYR A 438 -2.93 12.01 34.64
CA TYR A 438 -4.08 11.91 33.76
C TYR A 438 -4.33 10.46 33.32
N LYS A 439 -5.61 10.06 33.18
CA LYS A 439 -6.00 8.71 32.74
C LYS A 439 -5.79 8.60 31.23
N LEU A 440 -4.98 7.64 30.78
CA LEU A 440 -4.61 7.55 29.35
C LEU A 440 -4.30 6.12 28.93
N LYS A 441 -4.79 5.72 27.76
CA LYS A 441 -4.34 4.51 27.06
C LYS A 441 -3.24 4.88 26.06
N MET A 442 -2.10 4.20 26.11
CA MET A 442 -1.00 4.41 25.18
C MET A 442 -0.75 3.12 24.38
N LEU A 443 -0.63 3.24 23.07
CA LEU A 443 -0.22 2.15 22.18
C LEU A 443 1.01 2.58 21.40
N ILE A 444 2.10 1.82 21.48
CA ILE A 444 3.22 1.92 20.56
C ILE A 444 3.20 0.66 19.71
N TYR A 445 3.04 0.83 18.41
CA TYR A 445 3.02 -0.29 17.48
C TYR A 445 4.05 -0.13 16.37
N ASN A 446 4.66 -1.23 15.93
CA ASN A 446 5.69 -1.19 14.91
C ASN A 446 5.51 -2.34 13.91
N GLY A 447 5.61 -2.03 12.62
CA GLY A 447 5.91 -3.03 11.62
C GLY A 447 7.29 -3.65 11.83
N ASP A 448 7.36 -4.98 11.94
CA ASP A 448 8.60 -5.67 12.30
C ASP A 448 9.63 -5.83 11.17
N VAL A 449 9.38 -5.24 9.99
CA VAL A 449 10.33 -5.19 8.85
C VAL A 449 10.76 -3.78 8.44
N ASP A 450 10.30 -2.76 9.17
CA ASP A 450 10.79 -1.38 9.05
C ASP A 450 12.25 -1.26 9.52
N MET A 451 13.00 -0.35 8.90
CA MET A 451 14.33 0.09 9.32
C MET A 451 14.40 1.61 9.59
N ALA A 452 13.45 2.41 9.12
CA ALA A 452 13.44 3.86 9.35
C ALA A 452 13.16 4.21 10.82
N CYS A 453 12.17 3.56 11.44
CA CYS A 453 11.85 3.65 12.86
C CYS A 453 11.56 2.23 13.39
N ASN A 454 12.64 1.48 13.54
CA ASN A 454 12.58 0.03 13.70
C ASN A 454 11.92 -0.38 15.03
N PHE A 455 11.27 -1.55 15.02
CA PHE A 455 10.51 -2.05 16.17
C PHE A 455 11.36 -2.27 17.43
N LEU A 456 12.64 -2.62 17.26
CA LEU A 456 13.51 -2.97 18.38
C LEU A 456 13.91 -1.71 19.17
N GLY A 457 14.16 -0.60 18.48
CA GLY A 457 14.43 0.70 19.10
C GLY A 457 13.26 1.19 19.96
N ASP A 458 12.03 1.09 19.43
CA ASP A 458 10.83 1.48 20.17
C ASP A 458 10.49 0.51 21.31
N GLU A 459 10.72 -0.80 21.11
CA GLU A 459 10.61 -1.82 22.17
C GLU A 459 11.57 -1.50 23.32
N TRP A 460 12.85 -1.23 23.03
CA TRP A 460 13.83 -0.84 24.05
C TRP A 460 13.48 0.45 24.76
N PHE A 461 13.01 1.47 24.03
CA PHE A 461 12.55 2.72 24.63
C PHE A 461 11.43 2.47 25.65
N ILE A 462 10.40 1.71 25.27
CA ILE A 462 9.25 1.45 26.13
C ILE A 462 9.58 0.53 27.30
N GLU A 463 10.41 -0.50 27.11
CA GLU A 463 10.88 -1.34 28.20
C GLU A 463 11.70 -0.54 29.23
N ASN A 464 12.57 0.36 28.77
CA ASN A 464 13.35 1.24 29.63
C ASN A 464 12.46 2.22 30.40
N LEU A 465 11.47 2.83 29.74
CA LEU A 465 10.50 3.71 30.38
C LEU A 465 9.69 2.97 31.45
N ALA A 466 9.17 1.78 31.12
CA ALA A 466 8.40 0.94 32.03
C ALA A 466 9.23 0.53 33.26
N SER A 467 10.51 0.19 33.06
CA SER A 467 11.46 -0.12 34.13
C SER A 467 11.73 1.09 35.02
N LEU A 468 12.02 2.26 34.43
CA LEU A 468 12.31 3.50 35.15
C LEU A 468 11.20 3.89 36.14
N TYR A 469 9.94 3.66 35.77
CA TYR A 469 8.76 3.97 36.60
C TYR A 469 8.22 2.78 37.39
N ASN A 470 8.83 1.60 37.29
CA ASN A 470 8.34 0.35 37.88
C ASN A 470 6.88 0.06 37.50
N PHE A 471 6.57 0.15 36.20
CA PHE A 471 5.26 -0.22 35.67
C PHE A 471 4.95 -1.68 36.00
N THR A 472 3.70 -1.96 36.35
CA THR A 472 3.26 -3.35 36.61
C THR A 472 2.94 -4.03 35.29
N ILE A 473 3.59 -5.16 35.00
CA ILE A 473 3.27 -5.97 33.82
C ILE A 473 1.83 -6.48 33.95
N LEU A 474 0.98 -6.10 33.00
CA LEU A 474 -0.40 -6.57 32.88
C LEU A 474 -0.43 -7.91 32.13
N SER A 475 0.33 -7.99 31.04
CA SER A 475 0.54 -9.23 30.28
C SER A 475 1.96 -9.27 29.73
N ASP A 476 2.64 -10.38 30.00
CA ASP A 476 3.95 -10.64 29.40
C ASP A 476 3.83 -10.85 27.88
N ARG A 477 4.94 -10.78 27.15
CA ARG A 477 4.98 -10.84 25.69
C ARG A 477 4.25 -12.07 25.15
N TYR A 478 3.16 -11.87 24.42
CA TYR A 478 2.37 -12.96 23.82
C TYR A 478 2.05 -12.69 22.35
N ALA A 479 1.76 -13.76 21.61
CA ALA A 479 1.35 -13.68 20.21
C ALA A 479 -0.12 -13.28 20.08
N TRP A 480 -0.42 -12.28 19.24
CA TRP A 480 -1.80 -11.94 18.88
C TRP A 480 -2.12 -12.42 17.47
N ASN A 481 -3.38 -12.81 17.25
CA ASN A 481 -3.83 -13.42 16.00
C ASN A 481 -4.76 -12.49 15.21
N TYR A 482 -4.54 -12.42 13.91
CA TYR A 482 -5.45 -11.83 12.93
C TYR A 482 -6.33 -12.93 12.32
N THR A 483 -7.65 -12.71 12.30
CA THR A 483 -8.60 -13.66 11.70
C THR A 483 -9.44 -12.94 10.66
N TRP A 484 -9.45 -13.45 9.43
CA TRP A 484 -10.25 -12.91 8.34
C TRP A 484 -11.39 -13.86 7.99
N GLY A 485 -12.64 -13.42 8.13
CA GLY A 485 -13.82 -14.20 7.74
C GLY A 485 -13.80 -15.62 8.34
N SER A 486 -13.87 -16.63 7.47
CA SER A 486 -13.81 -18.05 7.85
C SER A 486 -12.42 -18.67 7.78
N PHE A 487 -11.38 -17.89 7.51
CA PHE A 487 -10.00 -18.39 7.44
C PHE A 487 -9.45 -18.68 8.84
N LEU A 488 -8.47 -19.59 8.90
CA LEU A 488 -7.79 -19.91 10.16
C LEU A 488 -7.02 -18.69 10.69
N PRO A 489 -7.05 -18.42 12.01
CA PRO A 489 -6.28 -17.34 12.61
C PRO A 489 -4.79 -17.43 12.23
N GLN A 490 -4.22 -16.30 11.80
CA GLN A 490 -2.80 -16.15 11.48
C GLN A 490 -2.12 -15.30 12.54
N LEU A 491 -0.82 -15.50 12.73
CA LEU A 491 -0.01 -14.66 13.63
C LEU A 491 0.00 -13.21 13.12
N GLY A 492 -0.64 -12.31 13.85
CA GLY A 492 -0.64 -10.87 13.59
C GLY A 492 0.61 -10.17 14.11
N GLY A 493 1.24 -10.71 15.16
CA GLY A 493 2.49 -10.23 15.73
C GLY A 493 2.57 -10.51 17.23
N TYR A 494 3.28 -9.68 17.98
CA TYR A 494 3.46 -9.85 19.43
C TYR A 494 3.03 -8.61 20.19
N VAL A 495 2.58 -8.78 21.43
CA VAL A 495 2.18 -7.67 22.30
C VAL A 495 2.62 -7.91 23.73
N LYS A 496 3.02 -6.84 24.41
CA LYS A 496 3.31 -6.78 25.84
C LYS A 496 2.61 -5.56 26.43
N SER A 497 2.03 -5.69 27.62
CA SER A 497 1.21 -4.65 28.21
C SER A 497 1.57 -4.38 29.66
N TRP A 498 1.45 -3.13 30.05
CA TRP A 498 1.71 -2.65 31.39
C TRP A 498 0.60 -1.72 31.90
N ASN A 499 0.50 -1.61 33.21
CA ASN A 499 -0.29 -0.59 33.89
C ASN A 499 0.58 0.22 34.87
N TYR A 500 0.28 1.50 34.97
CA TYR A 500 0.82 2.41 35.96
C TYR A 500 -0.24 3.42 36.39
N ASN A 501 -0.71 3.32 37.64
CA ASN A 501 -1.83 4.12 38.14
C ASN A 501 -3.06 4.08 37.20
N GLN A 502 -3.37 5.19 36.52
CA GLN A 502 -4.49 5.32 35.58
C GLN A 502 -4.08 5.21 34.11
N ILE A 503 -2.84 4.78 33.86
CA ILE A 503 -2.26 4.64 32.52
C ILE A 503 -2.13 3.16 32.18
N SER A 504 -2.57 2.79 30.97
CA SER A 504 -2.26 1.50 30.34
C SER A 504 -1.35 1.73 29.15
N LEU A 505 -0.32 0.90 28.99
CA LEU A 505 0.64 0.99 27.90
C LEU A 505 0.75 -0.38 27.22
N ASP A 506 0.44 -0.41 25.93
CA ASP A 506 0.61 -1.56 25.06
C ASP A 506 1.77 -1.32 24.09
N LEU A 507 2.67 -2.28 23.99
CA LEU A 507 3.73 -2.34 22.99
C LEU A 507 3.45 -3.51 22.06
N LEU A 508 3.35 -3.27 20.75
CA LEU A 508 2.86 -4.25 19.79
C LEU A 508 3.71 -4.28 18.51
N THR A 509 4.04 -5.48 18.03
CA THR A 509 4.58 -5.65 16.67
C THR A 509 3.48 -6.12 15.71
N VAL A 510 3.55 -5.66 14.46
CA VAL A 510 2.72 -6.14 13.36
C VAL A 510 3.61 -6.90 12.38
N LYS A 511 3.39 -8.22 12.33
CA LYS A 511 4.25 -9.16 11.62
C LYS A 511 4.24 -8.90 10.12
N GLY A 512 5.41 -8.67 9.55
CA GLY A 512 5.63 -8.39 8.15
C GLY A 512 5.08 -7.05 7.68
N GLY A 513 4.77 -6.11 8.59
CA GLY A 513 4.50 -4.71 8.25
C GLY A 513 5.80 -3.92 8.22
N GLY A 514 5.92 -2.98 7.29
CA GLY A 514 6.99 -1.99 7.23
C GLY A 514 6.63 -0.74 8.04
N HIS A 515 7.12 0.41 7.59
CA HIS A 515 6.94 1.72 8.21
C HIS A 515 5.46 2.13 8.20
N PHE A 516 4.82 2.01 7.05
CA PHE A 516 3.41 2.29 6.83
C PHE A 516 2.59 1.03 7.09
N VAL A 517 2.46 0.66 8.36
CA VAL A 517 1.78 -0.57 8.79
C VAL A 517 0.38 -0.75 8.14
N PRO A 518 -0.48 0.28 8.04
CA PRO A 518 -1.78 0.11 7.41
C PRO A 518 -1.71 -0.10 5.88
N THR A 519 -0.64 0.35 5.21
CA THR A 519 -0.37 0.03 3.80
C THR A 519 0.03 -1.44 3.64
N ASP A 520 0.99 -1.91 4.44
CA ASP A 520 1.57 -3.24 4.27
C ASP A 520 0.69 -4.36 4.84
N ARG A 521 -0.06 -4.05 5.90
CA ARG A 521 -0.88 -4.99 6.66
C ARG A 521 -2.26 -4.39 7.00
N PRO A 522 -3.07 -4.00 6.00
CA PRO A 522 -4.31 -3.25 6.23
C PRO A 522 -5.34 -3.97 7.12
N GLY A 523 -5.56 -5.27 6.88
CA GLY A 523 -6.47 -6.09 7.71
C GLY A 523 -6.01 -6.19 9.18
N PRO A 524 -4.77 -6.68 9.44
CA PRO A 524 -4.19 -6.68 10.79
C PRO A 524 -4.18 -5.30 11.46
N ALA A 525 -3.87 -4.23 10.71
CA ALA A 525 -3.85 -2.86 11.21
C ALA A 525 -5.24 -2.38 11.65
N LEU A 526 -6.28 -2.63 10.86
CA LEU A 526 -7.66 -2.29 11.23
C LEU A 526 -8.12 -3.07 12.48
N GLN A 527 -7.75 -4.35 12.59
CA GLN A 527 -8.05 -5.14 13.79
C GLN A 527 -7.33 -4.61 15.02
N MET A 528 -6.05 -4.29 14.90
CA MET A 528 -5.26 -3.67 15.98
C MET A 528 -5.90 -2.35 16.43
N PHE A 529 -6.22 -1.46 15.49
CA PHE A 529 -6.85 -0.17 15.74
C PHE A 529 -8.19 -0.32 16.46
N TYR A 530 -9.08 -1.16 15.95
CA TYR A 530 -10.37 -1.45 16.59
C TYR A 530 -10.19 -1.95 18.03
N ASN A 531 -9.26 -2.87 18.25
CA ASN A 531 -9.05 -3.44 19.57
C ASN A 531 -8.43 -2.46 20.56
N PHE A 532 -7.53 -1.58 20.11
CA PHE A 532 -7.02 -0.49 20.92
C PHE A 532 -8.14 0.45 21.41
N LEU A 533 -9.04 0.84 20.52
CA LEU A 533 -10.17 1.72 20.86
C LEU A 533 -11.11 1.04 21.87
N TYR A 534 -11.57 -0.17 21.57
CA TYR A 534 -12.77 -0.73 22.21
C TYR A 534 -12.52 -1.86 23.21
N THR A 535 -11.44 -2.65 23.09
CA THR A 535 -11.34 -3.95 23.80
C THR A 535 -10.11 -4.11 24.66
N GLY A 536 -8.95 -3.61 24.23
CA GLY A 536 -7.64 -3.94 24.79
C GLY A 536 -7.20 -5.39 24.53
N ASN A 537 -7.96 -6.19 23.78
CA ASN A 537 -7.61 -7.55 23.41
C ASN A 537 -7.44 -7.67 21.89
N TYR A 538 -6.20 -7.71 21.43
CA TYR A 538 -5.82 -7.71 20.02
C TYR A 538 -6.24 -8.97 19.24
N ASN A 539 -6.76 -10.02 19.89
CA ASN A 539 -7.26 -11.24 19.24
C ASN A 539 -8.73 -11.16 18.79
N ILE A 540 -9.44 -10.07 19.08
CA ILE A 540 -10.85 -9.93 18.70
C ILE A 540 -10.95 -9.51 17.24
N SER A 541 -11.68 -10.29 16.44
CA SER A 541 -11.97 -9.95 15.05
C SER A 541 -12.87 -8.72 14.96
N ILE A 542 -12.67 -7.89 13.93
CA ILE A 542 -13.49 -6.71 13.71
C ILE A 542 -14.96 -7.07 13.41
N PRO A 543 -15.93 -6.25 13.84
CA PRO A 543 -17.34 -6.46 13.57
C PRO A 543 -17.80 -5.85 12.22
N TYR A 544 -16.87 -5.46 11.34
CA TYR A 544 -17.15 -4.74 10.10
C TYR A 544 -17.06 -5.64 8.87
N SER A 545 -17.87 -5.33 7.85
CA SER A 545 -17.74 -5.98 6.54
C SER A 545 -16.51 -5.44 5.81
N LEU A 546 -15.75 -6.37 5.22
CA LEU A 546 -14.63 -6.10 4.32
C LEU A 546 -15.02 -6.37 2.84
N ASN A 547 -16.32 -6.52 2.55
CA ASN A 547 -16.78 -6.62 1.18
C ASN A 547 -16.81 -5.22 0.56
N PRO A 548 -16.27 -5.04 -0.65
CA PRO A 548 -16.33 -3.76 -1.34
C PRO A 548 -17.77 -3.41 -1.73
N GLN A 549 -18.08 -2.12 -1.73
CA GLN A 549 -19.31 -1.54 -2.25
C GLN A 549 -19.37 -1.75 -3.78
N PRO A 550 -20.58 -1.85 -4.35
CA PRO A 550 -20.75 -1.90 -5.80
C PRO A 550 -20.19 -0.64 -6.49
N LEU A 551 -19.54 -0.84 -7.63
CA LEU A 551 -19.10 0.26 -8.49
C LEU A 551 -20.30 1.04 -9.04
N LEU A 552 -20.15 2.36 -9.19
CA LEU A 552 -21.12 3.20 -9.90
C LEU A 552 -21.19 2.81 -11.37
N GLN A 553 -22.35 3.03 -11.98
CA GLN A 553 -22.66 2.58 -13.33
C GLN A 553 -21.63 3.02 -14.39
N GLN A 554 -21.04 4.22 -14.26
CA GLN A 554 -20.03 4.72 -15.20
C GLN A 554 -18.66 4.04 -15.09
N PHE A 555 -18.39 3.34 -13.98
CA PHE A 555 -17.16 2.57 -13.77
C PHE A 555 -17.38 1.07 -13.97
N LEU A 556 -18.61 0.64 -14.27
CA LEU A 556 -18.87 -0.73 -14.69
C LEU A 556 -18.34 -0.95 -16.10
N ALA A 557 -17.63 -2.05 -16.29
CA ALA A 557 -17.18 -2.45 -17.60
C ALA A 557 -18.36 -2.66 -18.57
N PRO A 558 -18.21 -2.31 -19.86
CA PRO A 558 -19.24 -2.56 -20.86
C PRO A 558 -19.53 -4.07 -20.96
N PRO A 559 -20.79 -4.46 -21.24
CA PRO A 559 -21.14 -5.87 -21.39
C PRO A 559 -20.32 -6.50 -22.52
N GLN A 560 -19.76 -7.69 -22.26
CA GLN A 560 -18.90 -8.38 -23.22
C GLN A 560 -19.66 -8.77 -24.48
N PRO A 561 -19.08 -8.59 -25.68
CA PRO A 561 -19.64 -9.14 -26.91
C PRO A 561 -19.61 -10.67 -26.85
N SER A 562 -20.74 -11.31 -27.16
CA SER A 562 -20.82 -12.78 -27.25
C SER A 562 -20.22 -13.29 -28.56
N PHE A 563 -19.22 -14.16 -28.49
CA PHE A 563 -18.65 -14.86 -29.64
C PHE A 563 -19.20 -16.29 -29.74
N THR A 564 -19.39 -16.81 -30.95
CA THR A 564 -19.57 -18.26 -31.14
C THR A 564 -18.24 -18.99 -30.88
N ARG A 565 -18.28 -20.29 -30.54
CA ARG A 565 -17.06 -21.09 -30.33
C ARG A 565 -16.10 -21.04 -31.51
N LYS A 566 -16.62 -21.11 -32.74
CA LYS A 566 -15.83 -20.93 -33.97
C LYS A 566 -15.17 -19.54 -34.08
N GLN A 567 -15.83 -18.48 -33.62
CA GLN A 567 -15.25 -17.14 -33.60
C GLN A 567 -14.18 -17.00 -32.50
N ALA A 568 -14.37 -17.66 -31.36
CA ALA A 568 -13.38 -17.70 -30.29
C ALA A 568 -12.13 -18.50 -30.68
N ASP A 569 -12.30 -19.63 -31.37
CA ASP A 569 -11.20 -20.49 -31.83
C ASP A 569 -10.44 -19.88 -33.02
N ARG A 570 -10.91 -18.74 -33.57
CA ARG A 570 -10.31 -18.12 -34.74
C ARG A 570 -8.93 -17.55 -34.41
N VAL A 571 -7.90 -18.06 -35.10
CA VAL A 571 -6.57 -17.46 -35.08
C VAL A 571 -6.53 -16.31 -36.09
N TRP A 572 -6.62 -15.07 -35.61
CA TRP A 572 -6.58 -13.85 -36.43
C TRP A 572 -5.16 -13.47 -36.86
N THR A 573 -4.22 -13.59 -35.94
CA THR A 573 -2.80 -13.31 -36.14
C THR A 573 -1.98 -14.39 -35.46
N LEU A 574 -1.05 -15.01 -36.20
CA LEU A 574 -0.10 -15.98 -35.65
C LEU A 574 1.27 -15.31 -35.53
N PRO A 575 1.82 -15.14 -34.30
CA PRO A 575 3.13 -14.55 -34.10
C PRO A 575 4.23 -15.27 -34.88
N GLY A 576 5.21 -14.51 -35.36
CA GLY A 576 6.38 -15.05 -36.05
C GLY A 576 6.18 -15.40 -37.53
N VAL A 577 4.95 -15.39 -38.06
CA VAL A 577 4.72 -15.63 -39.50
C VAL A 577 5.38 -14.53 -40.34
N THR A 578 6.25 -14.94 -41.27
CA THR A 578 7.05 -14.03 -42.11
C THR A 578 6.47 -13.78 -43.50
N TYR A 579 5.28 -14.29 -43.78
CA TYR A 579 4.61 -14.19 -45.08
C TYR A 579 3.09 -13.97 -44.93
N GLU A 580 2.43 -13.46 -45.97
CA GLU A 580 0.99 -13.20 -45.91
C GLU A 580 0.18 -14.50 -46.02
N LEU A 581 -0.73 -14.73 -45.06
CA LEU A 581 -1.61 -15.90 -45.08
C LEU A 581 -2.86 -15.60 -45.91
N ASN A 582 -3.10 -16.42 -46.94
CA ASN A 582 -4.30 -16.36 -47.76
C ASN A 582 -5.40 -17.32 -47.29
N PHE A 583 -5.18 -18.05 -46.18
CA PHE A 583 -6.11 -19.02 -45.64
C PHE A 583 -6.44 -18.72 -44.18
N LYS A 584 -7.48 -19.40 -43.73
CA LYS A 584 -8.06 -19.28 -42.41
C LYS A 584 -7.54 -20.40 -41.50
N GLN A 585 -7.33 -20.10 -40.23
CA GLN A 585 -6.97 -21.09 -39.23
C GLN A 585 -7.75 -20.92 -37.94
N TYR A 586 -7.91 -22.03 -37.23
CA TYR A 586 -8.65 -22.12 -35.99
C TYR A 586 -7.95 -23.09 -35.04
N SER A 587 -7.83 -22.74 -33.78
CA SER A 587 -7.18 -23.56 -32.76
C SER A 587 -8.00 -23.49 -31.48
N GLY A 588 -8.18 -24.63 -30.81
CA GLY A 588 -8.98 -24.69 -29.60
C GLY A 588 -9.05 -26.11 -29.04
N TYR A 589 -10.05 -26.35 -28.21
CA TYR A 589 -10.28 -27.65 -27.57
C TYR A 589 -11.57 -28.28 -28.07
N LEU A 590 -11.60 -29.59 -28.21
CA LEU A 590 -12.75 -30.42 -28.56
C LEU A 590 -13.07 -31.39 -27.42
N ASN A 591 -14.35 -31.64 -27.19
CA ASN A 591 -14.80 -32.51 -26.12
C ASN A 591 -14.59 -33.98 -26.48
N GLY A 592 -13.77 -34.67 -25.69
CA GLY A 592 -13.67 -36.13 -25.69
C GLY A 592 -14.74 -36.76 -24.79
N VAL A 593 -14.39 -37.88 -24.15
CA VAL A 593 -15.12 -38.40 -23.00
C VAL A 593 -15.18 -37.31 -21.93
N THR A 594 -16.28 -37.21 -21.17
CA THR A 594 -16.42 -36.23 -20.07
C THR A 594 -15.14 -36.14 -19.26
N GLY A 595 -14.58 -34.93 -19.09
CA GLY A 595 -13.32 -34.69 -18.41
C GLY A 595 -12.08 -34.70 -19.32
N ASN A 596 -12.16 -35.19 -20.55
CA ASN A 596 -11.08 -35.13 -21.55
C ASN A 596 -11.35 -34.03 -22.58
N TYR A 597 -10.31 -33.25 -22.88
CA TYR A 597 -10.39 -32.18 -23.86
C TYR A 597 -9.19 -32.27 -24.80
N LEU A 598 -9.46 -32.51 -26.09
CA LEU A 598 -8.42 -32.69 -27.10
C LEU A 598 -8.18 -31.38 -27.85
N HIS A 599 -6.95 -30.89 -27.82
CA HIS A 599 -6.56 -29.72 -28.58
C HIS A 599 -6.53 -30.05 -30.08
N TYR A 600 -6.97 -29.09 -30.89
CA TYR A 600 -6.93 -29.19 -32.34
C TYR A 600 -6.43 -27.90 -32.97
N TRP A 601 -5.89 -28.03 -34.18
CA TRP A 601 -5.61 -26.92 -35.07
C TRP A 601 -6.14 -27.24 -36.47
N LEU A 602 -7.14 -26.47 -36.92
CA LEU A 602 -7.69 -26.51 -38.26
C LEU A 602 -7.05 -25.44 -39.14
N LEU A 603 -6.58 -25.84 -40.32
CA LEU A 603 -6.09 -24.96 -41.38
C LEU A 603 -7.00 -25.14 -42.60
N GLU A 604 -7.67 -24.07 -43.01
CA GLU A 604 -8.49 -24.08 -44.22
C GLU A 604 -7.64 -24.29 -45.47
N SER A 605 -8.28 -24.86 -46.49
CA SER A 605 -7.68 -25.01 -47.81
C SER A 605 -7.31 -23.65 -48.41
N GLN A 606 -6.14 -23.57 -49.05
CA GLN A 606 -5.69 -22.38 -49.78
C GLN A 606 -6.41 -22.21 -51.13
N THR A 607 -7.14 -23.22 -51.59
CA THR A 607 -7.90 -23.19 -52.85
C THR A 607 -9.36 -22.82 -52.63
N ASN A 608 -10.24 -23.79 -52.38
CA ASN A 608 -11.65 -23.54 -52.12
C ASN A 608 -12.05 -24.20 -50.79
N PRO A 609 -11.83 -23.53 -49.65
CA PRO A 609 -12.10 -24.11 -48.34
C PRO A 609 -13.58 -24.41 -48.08
N GLN A 610 -14.50 -24.00 -48.97
CA GLN A 610 -15.92 -24.36 -48.88
C GLN A 610 -16.27 -25.70 -49.53
N THR A 611 -15.46 -26.17 -50.49
CA THR A 611 -15.75 -27.40 -51.24
C THR A 611 -14.67 -28.46 -51.11
N ASP A 612 -13.45 -28.05 -50.78
CA ASP A 612 -12.31 -28.96 -50.65
C ASP A 612 -12.53 -29.93 -49.47
N PRO A 613 -11.94 -31.14 -49.55
CA PRO A 613 -12.13 -32.18 -48.54
C PRO A 613 -11.59 -31.75 -47.17
N LEU A 614 -12.07 -32.42 -46.12
CA LEU A 614 -11.51 -32.36 -44.78
C LEU A 614 -10.57 -33.56 -44.59
N VAL A 615 -9.36 -33.31 -44.10
CA VAL A 615 -8.36 -34.34 -43.83
C VAL A 615 -7.94 -34.23 -42.38
N LEU A 616 -8.19 -35.28 -41.60
CA LEU A 616 -7.67 -35.43 -40.25
C LEU A 616 -6.25 -36.00 -40.31
N TRP A 617 -5.33 -35.36 -39.61
CA TRP A 617 -3.97 -35.83 -39.39
C TRP A 617 -3.75 -36.23 -37.92
N LEU A 618 -3.22 -37.44 -37.72
CA LEU A 618 -2.80 -37.97 -36.43
C LEU A 618 -1.34 -38.41 -36.52
N ASN A 619 -0.43 -37.81 -35.75
CA ASN A 619 0.97 -38.25 -35.80
C ASN A 619 1.18 -39.63 -35.16
N GLY A 620 2.00 -40.47 -35.80
CA GLY A 620 2.36 -41.80 -35.30
C GLY A 620 3.32 -41.80 -34.10
N GLY A 621 3.15 -42.80 -33.23
CA GLY A 621 3.89 -42.98 -31.97
C GLY A 621 3.01 -42.67 -30.74
N PRO A 622 2.83 -43.60 -29.78
CA PRO A 622 2.04 -43.31 -28.58
C PRO A 622 2.62 -42.10 -27.84
N GLY A 623 1.82 -41.04 -27.72
CA GLY A 623 2.24 -39.80 -27.05
C GLY A 623 2.76 -38.69 -27.95
N CYS A 624 2.80 -38.88 -29.28
CA CYS A 624 3.28 -37.87 -30.22
C CYS A 624 2.20 -36.84 -30.57
N SER A 625 2.56 -35.56 -30.49
CA SER A 625 1.68 -34.45 -30.87
C SER A 625 1.52 -34.35 -32.39
N SER A 626 0.29 -34.14 -32.85
CA SER A 626 0.00 -33.83 -34.26
C SER A 626 0.53 -32.47 -34.72
N LEU A 627 0.92 -31.59 -33.79
CA LEU A 627 1.57 -30.32 -34.14
C LEU A 627 3.00 -30.54 -34.65
N MET A 628 3.61 -31.70 -34.37
CA MET A 628 4.86 -32.09 -35.03
C MET A 628 4.66 -32.18 -36.54
N GLY A 629 3.62 -32.88 -37.01
CA GLY A 629 3.28 -32.95 -38.43
C GLY A 629 2.91 -31.58 -39.01
N LEU A 630 2.20 -30.75 -38.24
CA LEU A 630 1.86 -29.38 -38.63
C LEU A 630 3.11 -28.50 -38.86
N LEU A 631 4.08 -28.54 -37.93
CA LEU A 631 5.22 -27.61 -37.92
C LEU A 631 6.47 -28.16 -38.62
N SER A 632 6.59 -29.47 -38.79
CA SER A 632 7.82 -30.11 -39.26
C SER A 632 7.65 -30.93 -40.54
N GLU A 633 6.43 -31.27 -40.94
CA GLU A 633 6.19 -32.19 -42.06
C GLU A 633 5.32 -31.55 -43.16
N LEU A 634 4.03 -31.42 -42.92
CA LEU A 634 3.03 -31.20 -43.97
C LEU A 634 2.14 -29.97 -43.78
N GLY A 635 2.22 -29.29 -42.63
CA GLY A 635 1.53 -28.02 -42.43
C GLY A 635 2.27 -26.85 -43.10
N PRO A 636 1.65 -25.67 -43.19
CA PRO A 636 2.16 -24.49 -43.91
C PRO A 636 3.28 -23.75 -43.18
N PHE A 637 3.58 -24.10 -41.93
CA PHE A 637 4.53 -23.38 -41.10
C PHE A 637 5.74 -24.26 -40.79
N HIS A 638 6.94 -23.71 -40.98
CA HIS A 638 8.16 -24.28 -40.43
C HIS A 638 8.83 -23.31 -39.47
N PRO A 639 9.14 -23.74 -38.23
CA PRO A 639 9.95 -22.94 -37.31
C PRO A 639 11.35 -22.67 -37.87
N ASN A 640 11.77 -21.41 -37.81
CA ASN A 640 13.15 -21.05 -38.09
C ASN A 640 14.07 -21.42 -36.91
N PRO A 641 15.40 -21.55 -37.16
CA PRO A 641 16.38 -21.81 -36.09
C PRO A 641 16.42 -20.74 -34.99
N ASP A 642 15.86 -19.56 -35.22
CA ASP A 642 15.77 -18.48 -34.24
C ASP A 642 14.73 -18.75 -33.13
N GLY A 643 13.87 -19.75 -33.31
CA GLY A 643 12.82 -20.13 -32.37
C GLY A 643 11.69 -19.11 -32.22
N ILE A 644 11.65 -18.06 -33.05
CA ILE A 644 10.70 -16.94 -32.94
C ILE A 644 9.97 -16.64 -34.25
N THR A 645 10.50 -17.06 -35.41
CA THR A 645 9.85 -16.85 -36.70
C THR A 645 9.45 -18.16 -37.40
N LEU A 646 8.48 -18.06 -38.29
CA LEU A 646 7.94 -19.14 -39.12
C LEU A 646 8.14 -18.77 -40.60
N PHE A 647 8.67 -19.70 -41.39
CA PHE A 647 8.72 -19.59 -42.85
C PHE A 647 7.70 -20.50 -43.53
N GLU A 648 7.37 -20.22 -44.79
CA GLU A 648 6.37 -20.97 -45.55
C GLU A 648 6.86 -22.38 -45.91
N ASN A 649 6.06 -23.40 -45.59
CA ASN A 649 6.14 -24.69 -46.26
C ASN A 649 5.38 -24.63 -47.60
N VAL A 650 6.13 -24.46 -48.68
CA VAL A 650 5.56 -24.38 -50.03
C VAL A 650 4.94 -25.70 -50.53
N TYR A 651 5.13 -26.80 -49.81
CA TYR A 651 4.57 -28.13 -50.11
C TYR A 651 3.46 -28.56 -49.13
N SER A 652 2.93 -27.61 -48.38
CA SER A 652 1.88 -27.87 -47.38
C SER A 652 0.62 -28.49 -47.97
N TRP A 653 0.05 -29.44 -47.23
CA TRP A 653 -1.13 -30.18 -47.67
C TRP A 653 -2.40 -29.34 -47.66
N ASN A 654 -2.42 -28.25 -46.87
CA ASN A 654 -3.54 -27.31 -46.91
C ASN A 654 -3.63 -26.54 -48.24
N LYS A 655 -2.69 -26.74 -49.18
CA LYS A 655 -2.85 -26.28 -50.57
C LYS A 655 -3.97 -27.00 -51.33
N ALA A 656 -4.43 -28.16 -50.86
CA ALA A 656 -5.46 -28.97 -51.55
C ALA A 656 -6.61 -29.43 -50.65
N ALA A 657 -6.50 -29.27 -49.32
CA ALA A 657 -7.49 -29.75 -48.37
C ALA A 657 -7.59 -28.85 -47.14
N ASN A 658 -8.71 -28.96 -46.41
CA ASN A 658 -8.80 -28.43 -45.05
C ASN A 658 -8.13 -29.44 -44.13
N MET A 659 -7.07 -29.03 -43.45
CA MET A 659 -6.24 -29.91 -42.62
C MET A 659 -6.60 -29.73 -41.14
N LEU A 660 -7.06 -30.80 -40.50
CA LEU A 660 -7.35 -30.85 -39.07
C LEU A 660 -6.25 -31.66 -38.37
N PHE A 661 -5.47 -31.01 -37.53
CA PHE A 661 -4.48 -31.67 -36.68
C PHE A 661 -5.09 -31.85 -35.30
N LEU A 662 -5.22 -33.09 -34.83
CA LEU A 662 -5.81 -33.40 -33.53
C LEU A 662 -4.72 -33.97 -32.61
N GLU A 663 -4.51 -33.37 -31.45
CA GLU A 663 -3.57 -33.88 -30.46
C GLU A 663 -4.23 -34.98 -29.60
N SER A 664 -3.84 -36.23 -29.85
CA SER A 664 -4.44 -37.40 -29.21
C SER A 664 -3.33 -38.43 -28.92
N PRO A 665 -3.41 -39.21 -27.82
CA PRO A 665 -4.46 -39.22 -26.78
C PRO A 665 -4.53 -37.95 -25.92
N ARG A 666 -5.52 -37.87 -25.02
CA ARG A 666 -5.54 -36.87 -23.92
C ARG A 666 -4.18 -36.82 -23.20
N ASN A 667 -3.79 -35.64 -22.70
CA ASN A 667 -2.47 -35.35 -22.13
C ASN A 667 -1.29 -35.39 -23.13
N VAL A 668 -1.56 -35.41 -24.43
CA VAL A 668 -0.55 -35.18 -25.48
C VAL A 668 -0.59 -33.74 -25.96
N GLY A 669 0.58 -33.11 -26.03
CA GLY A 669 0.69 -31.72 -26.48
C GLY A 669 -0.11 -30.79 -25.58
N PHE A 670 -1.06 -30.05 -26.14
CA PHE A 670 -1.96 -29.19 -25.36
C PHE A 670 -3.25 -29.87 -24.88
N SER A 671 -3.53 -31.12 -25.28
CA SER A 671 -4.72 -31.86 -24.81
C SER A 671 -4.64 -32.16 -23.32
N ILE A 672 -5.77 -32.10 -22.60
CA ILE A 672 -5.82 -32.21 -21.13
C ILE A 672 -6.89 -33.18 -20.64
N GLN A 673 -6.70 -33.67 -19.41
CA GLN A 673 -7.68 -34.43 -18.65
C GLN A 673 -7.94 -33.78 -17.28
N ASN A 674 -9.21 -33.53 -16.96
CA ASN A 674 -9.67 -33.17 -15.63
C ASN A 674 -9.96 -34.44 -14.82
N LEU A 675 -9.07 -34.76 -13.87
CA LEU A 675 -9.13 -35.97 -13.06
C LEU A 675 -10.31 -36.01 -12.08
N THR A 676 -10.89 -34.86 -11.72
CA THR A 676 -12.12 -34.81 -10.90
C THR A 676 -13.33 -35.31 -11.67
N LEU A 677 -13.40 -35.00 -12.97
CA LEU A 677 -14.50 -35.41 -13.85
C LEU A 677 -14.26 -36.78 -14.48
N ASN A 678 -13.00 -37.12 -14.76
CA ASN A 678 -12.59 -38.40 -15.30
C ASN A 678 -11.35 -38.95 -14.57
N PRO A 679 -11.52 -39.82 -13.56
CA PRO A 679 -10.41 -40.38 -12.82
C PRO A 679 -9.66 -41.50 -13.57
N ASP A 680 -10.08 -41.89 -14.78
CA ASP A 680 -9.48 -42.98 -15.56
C ASP A 680 -8.14 -42.55 -16.20
N ASP A 681 -7.03 -42.99 -15.61
CA ASP A 681 -5.67 -42.73 -16.04
C ASP A 681 -5.10 -43.80 -16.99
N VAL A 682 -5.92 -44.77 -17.43
CA VAL A 682 -5.49 -45.85 -18.30
C VAL A 682 -5.66 -45.47 -19.77
N TYR A 683 -4.57 -45.63 -20.54
CA TYR A 683 -4.51 -45.43 -21.98
C TYR A 683 -4.55 -46.78 -22.71
N ASN A 684 -5.40 -46.89 -23.72
CA ASN A 684 -5.37 -47.98 -24.69
C ASN A 684 -5.94 -47.50 -26.03
N ASP A 685 -5.79 -48.32 -27.06
CA ASP A 685 -6.18 -47.97 -28.42
C ASP A 685 -7.68 -47.70 -28.55
N GLU A 686 -8.52 -48.53 -27.92
CA GLU A 686 -9.98 -48.40 -27.96
C GLU A 686 -10.44 -47.08 -27.33
N LYS A 687 -9.92 -46.74 -26.15
CA LYS A 687 -10.22 -45.50 -25.43
C LYS A 687 -9.75 -44.29 -26.22
N THR A 688 -8.53 -44.34 -26.78
CA THR A 688 -7.96 -43.24 -27.56
C THR A 688 -8.76 -42.99 -28.84
N ALA A 689 -9.16 -44.05 -29.54
CA ALA A 689 -10.00 -43.97 -30.72
C ALA A 689 -11.39 -43.40 -30.38
N TYR A 690 -11.98 -43.83 -29.25
CA TYR A 690 -13.28 -43.34 -28.80
C TYR A 690 -13.24 -41.86 -28.41
N ASP A 691 -12.20 -41.43 -27.68
CA ASP A 691 -11.98 -40.03 -27.31
C ASP A 691 -11.84 -39.14 -28.55
N SER A 692 -11.04 -39.59 -29.52
CA SER A 692 -10.84 -38.89 -30.80
C SER A 692 -12.14 -38.82 -31.62
N MET A 693 -12.95 -39.90 -31.61
CA MET A 693 -14.26 -39.90 -32.29
C MET A 693 -15.23 -38.89 -31.67
N LEU A 694 -15.26 -38.77 -30.34
CA LEU A 694 -16.09 -37.76 -29.64
C LEU A 694 -15.63 -36.35 -29.98
N ALA A 695 -14.31 -36.12 -29.97
CA ALA A 695 -13.73 -34.83 -30.37
C ALA A 695 -14.11 -34.45 -31.81
N LEU A 696 -14.07 -35.40 -32.75
CA LEU A 696 -14.49 -35.16 -34.14
C LEU A 696 -15.99 -34.85 -34.25
N LYS A 697 -16.83 -35.52 -33.46
CA LYS A 697 -18.27 -35.21 -33.41
C LYS A 697 -18.50 -33.79 -32.89
N ASP A 698 -17.77 -33.39 -31.85
CA ASP A 698 -17.83 -32.02 -31.32
C ASP A 698 -17.32 -31.00 -32.34
N PHE A 699 -16.24 -31.31 -33.06
CA PHE A 699 -15.71 -30.47 -34.15
C PHE A 699 -16.78 -30.20 -35.21
N LEU A 700 -17.52 -31.22 -35.66
CA LEU A 700 -18.59 -31.06 -36.65
C LEU A 700 -19.79 -30.26 -36.14
N ASN A 701 -19.98 -30.15 -34.82
CA ASN A 701 -20.95 -29.22 -34.24
C ASN A 701 -20.45 -27.77 -34.27
N VAL A 702 -19.15 -27.56 -34.05
CA VAL A 702 -18.52 -26.23 -34.11
C VAL A 702 -18.39 -25.73 -35.56
N TYR A 703 -18.11 -26.63 -36.49
CA TYR A 703 -17.91 -26.36 -37.91
C TYR A 703 -18.89 -27.14 -38.79
N PRO A 704 -20.19 -26.80 -38.74
CA PRO A 704 -21.23 -27.57 -39.42
C PRO A 704 -21.10 -27.56 -40.95
N GLU A 705 -20.35 -26.61 -41.52
CA GLU A 705 -20.06 -26.56 -42.95
C GLU A 705 -19.24 -27.74 -43.47
N TYR A 706 -18.57 -28.51 -42.61
CA TYR A 706 -17.86 -29.73 -42.99
C TYR A 706 -18.76 -30.97 -42.98
N ASN A 707 -20.01 -30.87 -42.51
CA ASN A 707 -20.95 -31.99 -42.53
C ASN A 707 -21.25 -32.43 -43.97
N GLY A 708 -21.15 -33.74 -44.22
CA GLY A 708 -21.38 -34.32 -45.54
C GLY A 708 -20.25 -34.08 -46.56
N ARG A 709 -19.13 -33.46 -46.17
CA ARG A 709 -17.96 -33.33 -47.04
C ARG A 709 -17.16 -34.63 -47.12
N PRO A 710 -16.41 -34.87 -48.22
CA PRO A 710 -15.42 -35.94 -48.25
C PRO A 710 -14.43 -35.78 -47.10
N PHE A 711 -14.32 -36.82 -46.27
CA PHE A 711 -13.51 -36.83 -45.05
C PHE A 711 -12.51 -37.98 -45.10
N PHE A 712 -11.24 -37.65 -44.87
CA PHE A 712 -10.13 -38.61 -44.87
C PHE A 712 -9.46 -38.60 -43.50
N ILE A 713 -9.06 -39.78 -43.04
CA ILE A 713 -8.26 -39.96 -41.82
C ILE A 713 -6.88 -40.43 -42.25
N THR A 714 -5.85 -39.71 -41.81
CA THR A 714 -4.45 -39.90 -42.21
C THR A 714 -3.54 -39.78 -41.00
N GLY A 715 -2.34 -40.36 -41.09
CA GLY A 715 -1.32 -40.30 -40.03
C GLY A 715 0.01 -40.91 -40.45
#